data_AF-A0A7S8HRS4-F1
#
_entry.id   AF-A0A7S8HRS4-F1
#
_cell.length_a   1.000
_cell.length_b   1.000
_cell.length_c   1.000
_cell.angle_alpha   90.00
_cell.angle_beta   90.00
_cell.angle_gamma   90.00
#
_symmetry.space_group_name_H-M   'P 1'
#
loop_
_entity.id
_entity.type
_entity.pdbx_description
1 polymer ?
#
loop_
_entity_poly.entity_id
_entity_poly.type
_entity_poly.pdbx_seq_one_letter_code
_entity_poly.pdbx_strand_id
1 'polypeptide(L)'
;MASSKSQQFFHTSGATDAVWVHQDPVSNRPLFTKLSQDIETDVCVIGGGIGGISTAYELVSRGRKVVLLEARQVLSGETGRTSGHLTNDLDDGYVEIAKKHGDAGAKAAAESHAWGRDRVGEISNMLGIDCEYRKLPAYEVSQYSTQEKEHEDEMEELRKEEAAQRKFGIDSRFDETLTIRGWDGAVNQRGGLIIKDQATFHPTKYLNGVLKWLKAQPNFRCFDQTRVMSVEEKGIEILGIGNKSVIVQTSDGNSVRCNDAVEATCVPLQKLSVIAQMEFMRTYCIAARVPKGSIEDCLLYDQADEYKYIRLTACDDENDYIVVGGCDHKVGQGDTTTEFQELETWTRERFSQVGSVDYRWSGQIFEPVDFMQFVGKNQGNDHIYIITGDSGDGLTAGVLAGRLIADEIDGVENPWAEVYSPKRIASVLKSLPSMISHDLQINAQYKRFLESDLADIEDLGRGMGGVLNKVGSKPIAVYKDEEGNIKQYSALCPHMKGVVCWNTTEKSFDCPVHGSRFSREGICVMGPSKGNLEPVDDAGKADQENVAGMLRTLNPSFLLQLLHPVFEPRHAKYTRSLLTLTLATATSAFVLPDSLNIFNDFKDDLKETLEDIPKRLRKSLDEATDQLSTEISSAIHNKLQDEDTFFHDFVDKDAPSSDEPISIFGRTGGDFTDHTTYELIAKSNYTKKFFKLVKEHESFGKLLNSTDKNYTLFVPTDEAFEHIPDDHKHKHKPSDEFVQDVLNYHLGIGEYPASRILFTHTVPTTLKEKLLGDKPQRLRTSVGFSGVRVNLYSKVIAVNFKTKNGIIHAVNRILVPPPYIGKEISLFPAQFSTLLLAYDKTEFVKYIHNVPMIGSTVFAPSNEAWSRLGPRANAFLFNTETGKKYLRALLKYQIVPNITLYSDEVYYSDEKQTLKKKGLGHGGDFHIELPTLLERGVGVDVHTFKSWTTIVLNGHNVIGFNDAVGKNGVIHVPKTIPIPPHRRGEHPSEVDGEISVEELKERLQDYVEEDDSESDWQDGEL
;
A
#
# COMPACT_ATOMS: atom_id res chain seq x y z
N MET A 1 -28.66 -11.71 -30.63
CA MET A 1 -28.15 -12.40 -29.44
C MET A 1 -26.62 -12.45 -29.37
N ALA A 2 -25.87 -12.57 -30.49
CA ALA A 2 -24.40 -12.51 -30.46
C ALA A 2 -23.82 -11.10 -30.16
N SER A 3 -24.50 -10.02 -30.56
CA SER A 3 -24.01 -8.64 -30.34
C SER A 3 -24.20 -8.09 -28.93
N SER A 4 -24.96 -8.75 -28.04
CA SER A 4 -25.17 -8.30 -26.65
C SER A 4 -24.15 -8.90 -25.67
N LYS A 5 -23.51 -10.03 -26.02
CA LYS A 5 -22.53 -10.71 -25.15
C LYS A 5 -21.13 -10.08 -25.16
N SER A 6 -20.79 -9.24 -26.15
CA SER A 6 -19.48 -8.58 -26.21
C SER A 6 -19.33 -7.38 -25.26
N GLN A 7 -20.44 -6.89 -24.68
CA GLN A 7 -20.43 -5.74 -23.76
C GLN A 7 -20.56 -6.13 -22.28
N GLN A 8 -20.70 -7.42 -21.96
CA GLN A 8 -20.90 -7.93 -20.59
C GLN A 8 -19.91 -7.29 -19.60
N PHE A 9 -18.62 -7.29 -19.94
CA PHE A 9 -17.56 -6.78 -19.07
C PHE A 9 -17.54 -5.26 -18.89
N PHE A 10 -18.31 -4.49 -19.68
CA PHE A 10 -18.56 -3.07 -19.40
C PHE A 10 -19.64 -2.86 -18.34
N HIS A 11 -20.53 -3.82 -18.15
CA HIS A 11 -21.67 -3.74 -17.23
C HIS A 11 -21.45 -4.51 -15.92
N THR A 12 -20.50 -5.44 -15.90
CA THR A 12 -20.13 -6.28 -14.74
C THR A 12 -18.67 -6.72 -14.84
N SER A 13 -18.08 -7.29 -13.80
CA SER A 13 -16.68 -7.74 -13.77
C SER A 13 -16.50 -9.25 -14.10
N GLY A 14 -17.54 -9.91 -14.62
CA GLY A 14 -17.55 -11.34 -14.90
C GLY A 14 -18.48 -11.74 -16.05
N ALA A 15 -18.32 -12.94 -16.59
CA ALA A 15 -19.19 -13.46 -17.66
C ALA A 15 -20.58 -13.87 -17.16
N THR A 16 -20.73 -14.10 -15.86
CA THR A 16 -22.01 -14.45 -15.23
C THR A 16 -22.76 -13.20 -14.75
N ASP A 17 -24.08 -13.29 -14.71
CA ASP A 17 -24.95 -12.27 -14.12
C ASP A 17 -25.24 -12.59 -12.65
N ALA A 18 -25.13 -11.58 -11.79
CA ALA A 18 -25.60 -11.67 -10.41
C ALA A 18 -27.13 -11.53 -10.35
N VAL A 19 -27.76 -12.07 -9.30
CA VAL A 19 -29.22 -12.08 -9.12
C VAL A 19 -29.88 -10.69 -9.25
N TRP A 20 -29.13 -9.61 -8.98
CA TRP A 20 -29.62 -8.23 -9.03
C TRP A 20 -30.21 -7.81 -10.37
N VAL A 21 -29.76 -8.40 -11.49
CA VAL A 21 -30.32 -8.06 -12.81
C VAL A 21 -31.74 -8.61 -13.01
N HIS A 22 -32.20 -9.51 -12.14
CA HIS A 22 -33.52 -10.12 -12.22
C HIS A 22 -34.64 -9.09 -12.10
N GLN A 23 -34.58 -8.25 -11.07
CA GLN A 23 -35.56 -7.20 -10.78
C GLN A 23 -35.09 -5.80 -11.21
N ASP A 24 -33.80 -5.62 -11.47
CA ASP A 24 -33.22 -4.34 -11.89
C ASP A 24 -32.20 -4.52 -13.03
N PRO A 25 -32.67 -4.76 -14.27
CA PRO A 25 -31.80 -4.99 -15.42
C PRO A 25 -30.86 -3.80 -15.67
N VAL A 26 -29.69 -4.06 -16.24
CA VAL A 26 -28.63 -3.06 -16.52
C VAL A 26 -29.16 -1.83 -17.27
N SER A 27 -30.16 -2.00 -18.14
CA SER A 27 -30.83 -0.90 -18.86
C SER A 27 -31.49 0.15 -17.97
N ASN A 28 -31.76 -0.16 -16.70
CA ASN A 28 -32.32 0.78 -15.73
C ASN A 28 -31.27 1.74 -15.15
N ARG A 29 -29.98 1.44 -15.33
CA ARG A 29 -28.88 2.27 -14.83
C ARG A 29 -28.87 3.63 -15.53
N PRO A 30 -28.63 4.74 -14.82
CA PRO A 30 -28.50 6.05 -15.45
C PRO A 30 -27.35 6.07 -16.47
N LEU A 31 -27.64 6.57 -17.68
CA LEU A 31 -26.62 6.75 -18.71
C LEU A 31 -25.80 8.02 -18.46
N PHE A 32 -24.49 7.90 -18.62
CA PHE A 32 -23.53 8.98 -18.56
C PHE A 32 -22.74 9.07 -19.87
N THR A 33 -21.94 10.12 -20.00
CA THR A 33 -21.12 10.36 -21.18
C THR A 33 -19.66 10.24 -20.82
N LYS A 34 -18.82 9.81 -21.76
CA LYS A 34 -17.37 9.82 -21.61
C LYS A 34 -16.80 11.24 -21.51
N LEU A 35 -15.73 11.42 -20.72
CA LEU A 35 -15.01 12.69 -20.65
C LEU A 35 -14.34 13.00 -22.00
N SER A 36 -14.61 14.18 -22.54
CA SER A 36 -14.18 14.60 -23.89
C SER A 36 -13.34 15.87 -23.93
N GLN A 37 -13.13 16.50 -22.77
CA GLN A 37 -12.33 17.71 -22.61
C GLN A 37 -11.80 17.80 -21.18
N ASP A 38 -10.78 18.63 -20.97
CA ASP A 38 -10.30 18.99 -19.64
C ASP A 38 -11.39 19.74 -18.84
N ILE A 39 -11.51 19.46 -17.55
CA ILE A 39 -12.47 20.12 -16.66
C ILE A 39 -11.87 20.41 -15.27
N GLU A 40 -12.53 21.31 -14.53
CA GLU A 40 -12.22 21.63 -13.15
C GLU A 40 -13.40 21.34 -12.23
N THR A 41 -13.13 20.96 -10.99
CA THR A 41 -14.14 20.69 -9.95
C THR A 41 -13.54 20.88 -8.56
N ASP A 42 -14.35 20.89 -7.50
CA ASP A 42 -13.80 20.94 -6.14
C ASP A 42 -13.22 19.58 -5.76
N VAL A 43 -14.01 18.50 -5.93
CA VAL A 43 -13.61 17.13 -5.62
C VAL A 43 -13.81 16.22 -6.83
N CYS A 44 -12.80 15.40 -7.15
CA CYS A 44 -12.91 14.33 -8.16
C CYS A 44 -12.96 12.96 -7.47
N VAL A 45 -14.09 12.26 -7.59
CA VAL A 45 -14.26 10.88 -7.10
C VAL A 45 -13.99 9.90 -8.24
N ILE A 46 -13.16 8.90 -7.99
CA ILE A 46 -12.70 7.93 -9.00
C ILE A 46 -13.22 6.55 -8.57
N GLY A 47 -14.15 6.00 -9.34
CA GLY A 47 -14.85 4.75 -9.05
C GLY A 47 -16.35 4.95 -8.86
N GLY A 48 -17.15 4.28 -9.68
CA GLY A 48 -18.62 4.32 -9.68
C GLY A 48 -19.28 3.16 -8.92
N GLY A 49 -18.64 2.66 -7.86
CA GLY A 49 -19.18 1.69 -6.91
C GLY A 49 -19.82 2.36 -5.68
N ILE A 50 -20.25 1.57 -4.69
CA ILE A 50 -20.94 2.09 -3.49
C ILE A 50 -20.13 3.12 -2.72
N GLY A 51 -18.81 2.91 -2.54
CA GLY A 51 -17.93 3.86 -1.86
C GLY A 51 -17.89 5.22 -2.58
N GLY A 52 -17.60 5.22 -3.88
CA GLY A 52 -17.55 6.46 -4.67
C GLY A 52 -18.90 7.17 -4.78
N ILE A 53 -19.99 6.43 -4.97
CA ILE A 53 -21.34 7.01 -5.05
C ILE A 53 -21.78 7.60 -3.70
N SER A 54 -21.47 6.93 -2.59
CA SER A 54 -21.80 7.43 -1.24
C SER A 54 -20.97 8.67 -0.89
N THR A 55 -19.68 8.69 -1.22
CA THR A 55 -18.84 9.88 -1.10
C THR A 55 -19.36 11.05 -1.93
N ALA A 56 -19.75 10.80 -3.19
CA ALA A 56 -20.34 11.82 -4.03
C ALA A 56 -21.67 12.35 -3.44
N TYR A 57 -22.53 11.47 -2.91
CA TYR A 57 -23.78 11.85 -2.25
C TYR A 57 -23.53 12.78 -1.05
N GLU A 58 -22.64 12.41 -0.14
CA GLU A 58 -22.33 13.22 1.05
C GLU A 58 -21.72 14.58 0.66
N LEU A 59 -20.76 14.62 -0.26
CA LEU A 59 -20.12 15.87 -0.71
C LEU A 59 -21.08 16.80 -1.47
N VAL A 60 -21.90 16.25 -2.37
CA VAL A 60 -22.89 17.02 -3.13
C VAL A 60 -23.95 17.60 -2.20
N SER A 61 -24.40 16.84 -1.19
CA SER A 61 -25.35 17.29 -0.17
C SER A 61 -24.80 18.43 0.69
N ARG A 62 -23.47 18.50 0.84
CA ARG A 62 -22.75 19.59 1.53
C ARG A 62 -22.39 20.76 0.62
N GLY A 63 -22.85 20.74 -0.64
CA GLY A 63 -22.70 21.85 -1.58
C GLY A 63 -21.37 21.88 -2.35
N ARG A 64 -20.55 20.83 -2.27
CA ARG A 64 -19.30 20.72 -3.05
C ARG A 64 -19.60 20.44 -4.52
N LYS A 65 -18.76 20.94 -5.43
CA LYS A 65 -18.79 20.53 -6.85
C LYS A 65 -18.04 19.22 -7.03
N VAL A 66 -18.75 18.20 -7.49
CA VAL A 66 -18.20 16.84 -7.58
C VAL A 66 -18.25 16.34 -9.02
N VAL A 67 -17.11 15.80 -9.47
CA VAL A 67 -17.02 14.98 -10.67
C VAL A 67 -16.78 13.54 -10.25
N LEU A 68 -17.60 12.60 -10.72
CA LEU A 68 -17.35 11.16 -10.60
C LEU A 68 -16.83 10.60 -11.93
N LEU A 69 -15.74 9.84 -11.89
CA LEU A 69 -15.15 9.15 -13.04
C LEU A 69 -15.25 7.64 -12.85
N GLU A 70 -15.73 6.91 -13.85
CA GLU A 70 -15.81 5.45 -13.84
C GLU A 70 -15.16 4.89 -15.12
N ALA A 71 -14.29 3.90 -14.97
CA ALA A 71 -13.51 3.34 -16.07
C ALA A 71 -14.37 2.56 -17.07
N ARG A 72 -15.44 1.91 -16.60
CA ARG A 72 -16.43 1.18 -17.41
C ARG A 72 -17.79 1.82 -17.22
N GLN A 73 -18.88 1.08 -17.01
CA GLN A 73 -20.14 1.70 -16.57
C GLN A 73 -20.23 1.76 -15.05
N VAL A 74 -21.03 2.69 -14.54
CA VAL A 74 -21.37 2.72 -13.11
C VAL A 74 -21.93 1.37 -12.67
N LEU A 75 -21.58 0.95 -11.45
CA LEU A 75 -21.98 -0.33 -10.86
C LEU A 75 -21.47 -1.58 -11.61
N SER A 76 -20.44 -1.45 -12.45
CA SER A 76 -19.86 -2.59 -13.19
C SER A 76 -18.76 -3.36 -12.44
N GLY A 77 -18.43 -2.94 -11.21
CA GLY A 77 -17.50 -3.64 -10.32
C GLY A 77 -18.21 -4.51 -9.28
N GLU A 78 -17.56 -4.73 -8.14
CA GLU A 78 -18.00 -5.70 -7.12
C GLU A 78 -19.29 -5.32 -6.41
N THR A 79 -19.63 -4.03 -6.34
CA THR A 79 -20.96 -3.59 -5.85
C THR A 79 -22.11 -4.23 -6.65
N GLY A 80 -21.92 -4.49 -7.94
CA GLY A 80 -22.91 -5.18 -8.78
C GLY A 80 -22.88 -6.71 -8.68
N ARG A 81 -21.96 -7.27 -7.89
CA ARG A 81 -21.69 -8.72 -7.75
C ARG A 81 -21.69 -9.22 -6.31
N THR A 82 -22.00 -8.33 -5.36
CA THR A 82 -22.18 -8.65 -3.94
C THR A 82 -23.38 -9.56 -3.68
N SER A 83 -23.51 -10.04 -2.45
CA SER A 83 -24.65 -10.77 -1.90
C SER A 83 -25.70 -9.89 -1.21
N GLY A 84 -25.41 -8.61 -0.90
CA GLY A 84 -26.42 -7.63 -0.48
C GLY A 84 -26.68 -7.56 1.04
N HIS A 85 -25.66 -7.81 1.86
CA HIS A 85 -25.72 -7.70 3.32
C HIS A 85 -25.37 -6.27 3.78
N LEU A 86 -26.03 -5.81 4.84
CA LEU A 86 -25.68 -4.59 5.57
C LEU A 86 -25.59 -4.94 7.06
N THR A 87 -24.37 -5.11 7.54
CA THR A 87 -24.10 -5.64 8.87
C THR A 87 -23.20 -4.72 9.70
N ASN A 88 -23.32 -4.84 11.02
CA ASN A 88 -22.29 -4.43 11.98
C ASN A 88 -21.75 -5.62 12.81
N ASP A 89 -22.14 -6.82 12.43
CA ASP A 89 -21.51 -8.10 12.76
C ASP A 89 -20.45 -8.34 11.68
N LEU A 90 -19.17 -8.14 12.00
CA LEU A 90 -18.09 -8.05 11.02
C LEU A 90 -17.40 -9.40 10.85
N ASP A 91 -16.98 -9.73 9.62
CA ASP A 91 -16.52 -11.07 9.24
C ASP A 91 -15.37 -11.61 10.11
N ASP A 92 -14.46 -10.75 10.58
CA ASP A 92 -13.32 -11.14 11.42
C ASP A 92 -13.64 -11.24 12.93
N GLY A 93 -14.84 -10.82 13.36
CA GLY A 93 -15.28 -10.83 14.75
C GLY A 93 -14.64 -9.77 15.66
N TYR A 94 -15.37 -9.35 16.69
CA TYR A 94 -14.94 -8.30 17.61
C TYR A 94 -13.83 -8.75 18.56
N VAL A 95 -13.68 -10.05 18.80
CA VAL A 95 -12.54 -10.58 19.56
C VAL A 95 -11.22 -10.29 18.86
N GLU A 96 -11.10 -10.56 17.56
CA GLU A 96 -9.87 -10.34 16.80
C GLU A 96 -9.64 -8.86 16.48
N ILE A 97 -10.70 -8.13 16.12
CA ILE A 97 -10.62 -6.67 15.91
C ILE A 97 -10.10 -5.98 17.17
N ALA A 98 -10.58 -6.34 18.36
CA ALA A 98 -10.09 -5.75 19.61
C ALA A 98 -8.63 -6.10 19.92
N LYS A 99 -8.13 -7.28 19.53
CA LYS A 99 -6.70 -7.62 19.68
C LYS A 99 -5.80 -6.71 18.83
N LYS A 100 -6.23 -6.38 17.61
CA LYS A 100 -5.48 -5.55 16.68
C LYS A 100 -5.59 -4.06 17.01
N HIS A 101 -6.81 -3.57 17.20
CA HIS A 101 -7.15 -2.14 17.29
C HIS A 101 -7.51 -1.65 18.70
N GLY A 102 -7.52 -2.55 19.69
CA GLY A 102 -7.95 -2.24 21.05
C GLY A 102 -9.47 -2.04 21.17
N ASP A 103 -9.92 -1.90 22.42
CA ASP A 103 -11.35 -1.75 22.74
C ASP A 103 -11.98 -0.49 22.10
N ALA A 104 -11.21 0.60 22.02
CA ALA A 104 -11.68 1.84 21.40
C ALA A 104 -11.90 1.67 19.89
N GLY A 105 -10.95 1.01 19.20
CA GLY A 105 -11.06 0.72 17.77
C GLY A 105 -12.20 -0.24 17.46
N ALA A 106 -12.34 -1.32 18.24
CA ALA A 106 -13.45 -2.27 18.10
C ALA A 106 -14.82 -1.60 18.33
N LYS A 107 -14.93 -0.74 19.35
CA LYS A 107 -16.13 0.06 19.57
C LYS A 107 -16.42 1.02 18.41
N ALA A 108 -15.41 1.71 17.90
CA ALA A 108 -15.57 2.60 16.76
C ALA A 108 -16.07 1.84 15.53
N ALA A 109 -15.53 0.64 15.27
CA ALA A 109 -15.97 -0.24 14.19
C ALA A 109 -17.45 -0.67 14.34
N ALA A 110 -17.90 -1.01 15.55
CA ALA A 110 -19.29 -1.36 15.81
C ALA A 110 -20.26 -0.20 15.56
N GLU A 111 -19.93 0.98 16.08
CA GLU A 111 -20.75 2.18 15.95
C GLU A 111 -20.83 2.69 14.51
N SER A 112 -19.69 2.69 13.82
CA SER A 112 -19.56 3.20 12.45
C SER A 112 -20.29 2.32 11.43
N HIS A 113 -20.22 0.99 11.56
CA HIS A 113 -20.95 0.06 10.70
C HIS A 113 -22.44 0.08 10.98
N ALA A 114 -22.86 0.17 12.25
CA ALA A 114 -24.26 0.40 12.59
C ALA A 114 -24.80 1.68 11.92
N TRP A 115 -24.00 2.75 11.91
CA TRP A 115 -24.33 3.99 11.21
C TRP A 115 -24.43 3.78 9.70
N GLY A 116 -23.46 3.12 9.05
CA GLY A 116 -23.47 2.86 7.61
C GLY A 116 -24.71 2.08 7.17
N ARG A 117 -25.07 1.03 7.92
CA ARG A 117 -26.27 0.20 7.70
C ARG A 117 -27.55 1.04 7.79
N ASP A 118 -27.69 1.83 8.86
CA ASP A 118 -28.89 2.62 9.10
C ASP A 118 -29.01 3.79 8.09
N ARG A 119 -27.86 4.34 7.66
CA ARG A 119 -27.78 5.40 6.66
C ARG A 119 -28.37 5.00 5.31
N VAL A 120 -28.21 3.75 4.88
CA VAL A 120 -28.88 3.24 3.66
C VAL A 120 -30.39 3.35 3.78
N GLY A 121 -30.95 2.95 4.92
CA GLY A 121 -32.39 3.04 5.19
C GLY A 121 -32.89 4.49 5.20
N GLU A 122 -32.14 5.39 5.85
CA GLU A 122 -32.43 6.82 5.87
C GLU A 122 -32.47 7.41 4.46
N ILE A 123 -31.42 7.19 3.66
CA ILE A 123 -31.32 7.72 2.29
C ILE A 123 -32.42 7.14 1.41
N SER A 124 -32.68 5.84 1.52
CA SER A 124 -33.75 5.19 0.76
C SER A 124 -35.11 5.83 1.05
N ASN A 125 -35.42 6.09 2.33
CA ASN A 125 -36.65 6.76 2.72
C ASN A 125 -36.70 8.21 2.26
N MET A 126 -35.62 8.99 2.44
CA MET A 126 -35.55 10.40 2.05
C MET A 126 -35.73 10.59 0.53
N LEU A 127 -35.15 9.70 -0.26
CA LEU A 127 -35.15 9.78 -1.73
C LEU A 127 -36.31 9.00 -2.37
N GLY A 128 -37.11 8.27 -1.58
CA GLY A 128 -38.21 7.44 -2.08
C GLY A 128 -37.74 6.26 -2.93
N ILE A 129 -36.64 5.61 -2.53
CA ILE A 129 -36.04 4.48 -3.25
C ILE A 129 -36.57 3.18 -2.67
N ASP A 130 -37.33 2.43 -3.47
CA ASP A 130 -37.74 1.07 -3.14
C ASP A 130 -36.61 0.08 -3.52
N CYS A 131 -35.72 -0.19 -2.55
CA CYS A 131 -34.60 -1.09 -2.71
C CYS A 131 -34.66 -2.27 -1.75
N GLU A 132 -35.85 -2.75 -1.38
CA GLU A 132 -36.01 -3.93 -0.51
C GLU A 132 -35.30 -3.79 0.86
N TYR A 133 -35.02 -2.56 1.31
CA TYR A 133 -34.37 -2.31 2.60
C TYR A 133 -35.26 -2.76 3.74
N ARG A 134 -34.74 -3.66 4.59
CA ARG A 134 -35.42 -4.13 5.80
C ARG A 134 -34.41 -4.57 6.84
N LYS A 135 -34.75 -4.31 8.11
CA LYS A 135 -33.97 -4.80 9.25
C LYS A 135 -34.40 -6.22 9.61
N LEU A 136 -33.42 -7.08 9.86
CA LEU A 136 -33.56 -8.51 10.13
C LEU A 136 -32.66 -8.92 11.29
N PRO A 137 -32.98 -10.01 12.02
CA PRO A 137 -31.98 -10.69 12.83
C PRO A 137 -30.93 -11.35 11.93
N ALA A 138 -29.69 -11.39 12.40
CA ALA A 138 -28.66 -12.29 11.92
C ALA A 138 -28.47 -13.45 12.90
N TYR A 139 -28.14 -14.61 12.34
CA TYR A 139 -27.83 -15.82 13.07
C TYR A 139 -26.43 -16.31 12.68
N GLU A 140 -25.50 -16.33 13.63
CA GLU A 140 -24.26 -17.08 13.47
C GLU A 140 -24.44 -18.48 14.05
N VAL A 141 -24.14 -19.49 13.24
CA VAL A 141 -24.30 -20.89 13.59
C VAL A 141 -23.01 -21.67 13.38
N SER A 142 -22.89 -22.80 14.08
CA SER A 142 -21.77 -23.70 13.85
C SER A 142 -21.85 -24.36 12.46
N GLN A 143 -20.69 -24.58 11.83
CA GLN A 143 -20.60 -25.39 10.61
C GLN A 143 -20.76 -26.89 10.88
N TYR A 144 -20.60 -27.33 12.12
CA TYR A 144 -20.57 -28.74 12.48
C TYR A 144 -21.91 -29.22 13.03
N SER A 145 -22.26 -30.47 12.75
CA SER A 145 -23.45 -31.07 13.35
C SER A 145 -23.30 -31.18 14.87
N THR A 146 -24.40 -31.15 15.62
CA THR A 146 -24.43 -31.36 17.08
C THR A 146 -23.89 -32.73 17.53
N GLN A 147 -23.51 -33.60 16.60
CA GLN A 147 -22.91 -34.92 16.87
C GLN A 147 -21.37 -34.89 16.82
N GLU A 148 -20.81 -33.79 16.32
CA GLU A 148 -19.37 -33.58 16.15
C GLU A 148 -18.85 -32.77 17.33
N LYS A 149 -17.59 -32.99 17.70
CA LYS A 149 -17.01 -32.34 18.88
C LYS A 149 -16.75 -30.85 18.60
N GLU A 150 -16.38 -30.57 17.38
CA GLU A 150 -16.06 -29.25 16.84
C GLU A 150 -17.25 -28.28 16.95
N HIS A 151 -18.49 -28.81 16.99
CA HIS A 151 -19.69 -28.02 17.30
C HIS A 151 -19.61 -27.37 18.68
N GLU A 152 -19.18 -28.11 19.71
CA GLU A 152 -19.04 -27.56 21.07
C GLU A 152 -17.96 -26.47 21.14
N ASP A 153 -16.86 -26.65 20.39
CA ASP A 153 -15.75 -25.70 20.32
C ASP A 153 -16.21 -24.37 19.66
N GLU A 154 -16.90 -24.43 18.51
CA GLU A 154 -17.45 -23.23 17.84
C GLU A 154 -18.51 -22.53 18.68
N MET A 155 -19.37 -23.28 19.36
CA MET A 155 -20.39 -22.69 20.25
C MET A 155 -19.76 -21.94 21.42
N GLU A 156 -18.58 -22.32 21.89
CA GLU A 156 -17.84 -21.55 22.90
C GLU A 156 -17.20 -20.29 22.33
N GLU A 157 -16.68 -20.32 21.10
CA GLU A 157 -16.21 -19.11 20.42
C GLU A 157 -17.37 -18.11 20.22
N LEU A 158 -18.55 -18.56 19.81
CA LEU A 158 -19.75 -17.71 19.71
C LEU A 158 -20.15 -17.06 21.04
N ARG A 159 -19.94 -17.72 22.19
CA ARG A 159 -20.16 -17.11 23.52
C ARG A 159 -19.15 -16.01 23.83
N LYS A 160 -17.88 -16.18 23.42
CA LYS A 160 -16.86 -15.13 23.56
C LYS A 160 -17.16 -13.95 22.66
N GLU A 161 -17.63 -14.23 21.45
CA GLU A 161 -18.03 -13.21 20.49
C GLU A 161 -19.24 -12.42 21.00
N GLU A 162 -20.28 -13.08 21.55
CA GLU A 162 -21.39 -12.40 22.23
C GLU A 162 -20.88 -11.41 23.29
N ALA A 163 -19.95 -11.85 24.14
CA ALA A 163 -19.40 -11.00 25.19
C ALA A 163 -18.64 -9.79 24.63
N ALA A 164 -17.90 -9.96 23.53
CA ALA A 164 -17.20 -8.88 22.83
C ALA A 164 -18.20 -7.91 22.17
N GLN A 165 -19.15 -8.41 21.40
CA GLN A 165 -20.20 -7.63 20.75
C GLN A 165 -21.00 -6.79 21.75
N ARG A 166 -21.46 -7.39 22.85
CA ARG A 166 -22.21 -6.68 23.89
C ARG A 166 -21.38 -5.63 24.61
N LYS A 167 -20.07 -5.87 24.79
CA LYS A 167 -19.14 -4.88 25.34
C LYS A 167 -19.05 -3.63 24.45
N PHE A 168 -19.17 -3.79 23.13
CA PHE A 168 -19.06 -2.72 22.15
C PHE A 168 -20.41 -2.15 21.68
N GLY A 169 -21.52 -2.56 22.33
CA GLY A 169 -22.83 -1.95 22.13
C GLY A 169 -23.71 -2.63 21.09
N ILE A 170 -23.36 -3.84 20.66
CA ILE A 170 -24.17 -4.66 19.75
C ILE A 170 -25.17 -5.47 20.59
N ASP A 171 -26.45 -5.45 20.20
CA ASP A 171 -27.51 -6.25 20.83
C ASP A 171 -27.48 -7.66 20.27
N SER A 172 -26.62 -8.49 20.87
CA SER A 172 -26.53 -9.91 20.58
C SER A 172 -26.84 -10.78 21.80
N ARG A 173 -27.28 -12.01 21.52
CA ARG A 173 -27.65 -13.01 22.53
C ARG A 173 -27.37 -14.41 22.01
N PHE A 174 -26.56 -15.16 22.73
CA PHE A 174 -26.39 -16.58 22.47
C PHE A 174 -27.63 -17.38 22.89
N ASP A 175 -28.03 -18.35 22.07
CA ASP A 175 -29.21 -19.19 22.31
C ASP A 175 -28.94 -20.62 21.84
N GLU A 176 -28.79 -21.56 22.79
CA GLU A 176 -28.52 -22.99 22.51
C GLU A 176 -29.70 -23.70 21.82
N THR A 177 -30.88 -23.07 21.83
CA THR A 177 -32.11 -23.64 21.27
C THR A 177 -32.51 -23.01 19.95
N LEU A 178 -31.69 -22.12 19.40
CA LEU A 178 -31.94 -21.46 18.13
C LEU A 178 -32.21 -22.50 17.03
N THR A 179 -33.31 -22.28 16.32
CA THR A 179 -33.71 -23.03 15.12
C THR A 179 -34.20 -22.03 14.08
N ILE A 180 -33.98 -22.35 12.81
CA ILE A 180 -34.33 -21.48 11.70
C ILE A 180 -35.53 -22.07 10.98
N ARG A 181 -36.62 -21.31 10.87
CA ARG A 181 -37.82 -21.82 10.20
C ARG A 181 -37.50 -22.14 8.74
N GLY A 182 -37.88 -23.33 8.29
CA GLY A 182 -37.62 -23.82 6.94
C GLY A 182 -36.33 -24.61 6.78
N TRP A 183 -35.45 -24.65 7.78
CA TRP A 183 -34.34 -25.59 7.83
C TRP A 183 -34.86 -26.98 8.24
N ASP A 184 -35.21 -27.80 7.27
CA ASP A 184 -35.80 -29.14 7.44
C ASP A 184 -34.83 -30.29 7.08
N GLY A 185 -33.61 -29.93 6.68
CA GLY A 185 -32.53 -30.86 6.36
C GLY A 185 -32.05 -31.73 7.53
N ALA A 186 -31.30 -32.78 7.19
CA ALA A 186 -30.80 -33.75 8.17
C ALA A 186 -29.62 -33.21 9.00
N VAL A 187 -28.90 -32.21 8.49
CA VAL A 187 -27.77 -31.58 9.19
C VAL A 187 -28.31 -30.68 10.29
N ASN A 188 -28.01 -31.04 11.55
CA ASN A 188 -28.51 -30.35 12.73
C ASN A 188 -27.39 -29.53 13.37
N GLN A 189 -27.40 -28.21 13.19
CA GLN A 189 -26.42 -27.25 13.72
C GLN A 189 -27.06 -26.33 14.79
N ARG A 190 -27.93 -26.90 15.63
CA ARG A 190 -28.75 -26.13 16.58
C ARG A 190 -27.93 -25.26 17.53
N GLY A 191 -28.55 -24.13 17.88
CA GLY A 191 -27.98 -23.12 18.72
C GLY A 191 -27.05 -22.18 17.96
N GLY A 192 -26.86 -20.97 18.49
CA GLY A 192 -26.01 -19.98 17.85
C GLY A 192 -26.11 -18.60 18.49
N LEU A 193 -25.46 -17.63 17.87
CA LEU A 193 -25.51 -16.23 18.27
C LEU A 193 -26.58 -15.51 17.46
N ILE A 194 -27.49 -14.82 18.15
CA ILE A 194 -28.51 -13.97 17.52
C ILE A 194 -28.05 -12.53 17.63
N ILE A 195 -27.91 -11.84 16.50
CA ILE A 195 -27.54 -10.43 16.44
C ILE A 195 -28.73 -9.64 15.89
N LYS A 196 -29.19 -8.62 16.62
CA LYS A 196 -30.33 -7.80 16.18
C LYS A 196 -29.93 -6.68 15.26
N ASP A 197 -30.95 -6.11 14.60
CA ASP A 197 -30.88 -4.88 13.82
C ASP A 197 -29.92 -4.92 12.62
N GLN A 198 -29.53 -6.09 12.13
CA GLN A 198 -28.87 -6.20 10.83
C GLN A 198 -29.84 -5.81 9.71
N ALA A 199 -29.34 -5.60 8.49
CA ALA A 199 -30.22 -5.24 7.38
C ALA A 199 -29.83 -5.90 6.07
N THR A 200 -30.81 -5.94 5.18
CA THR A 200 -30.60 -6.34 3.79
C THR A 200 -31.30 -5.39 2.85
N PHE A 201 -30.86 -5.37 1.60
CA PHE A 201 -31.37 -4.50 0.56
C PHE A 201 -30.99 -5.02 -0.84
N HIS A 202 -31.52 -4.36 -1.87
CA HIS A 202 -31.14 -4.56 -3.26
C HIS A 202 -30.13 -3.48 -3.66
N PRO A 203 -28.82 -3.80 -3.74
CA PRO A 203 -27.75 -2.81 -3.85
C PRO A 203 -27.83 -1.97 -5.13
N THR A 204 -28.15 -2.57 -6.27
CA THR A 204 -28.23 -1.81 -7.53
C THR A 204 -29.46 -0.90 -7.60
N LYS A 205 -30.63 -1.32 -7.09
CA LYS A 205 -31.82 -0.45 -6.98
C LYS A 205 -31.53 0.78 -6.11
N TYR A 206 -30.89 0.56 -4.96
CA TYR A 206 -30.45 1.65 -4.08
C TYR A 206 -29.56 2.64 -4.82
N LEU A 207 -28.48 2.18 -5.42
CA LEU A 207 -27.51 3.06 -6.07
C LEU A 207 -28.02 3.67 -7.36
N ASN A 208 -28.88 3.00 -8.11
CA ASN A 208 -29.58 3.59 -9.24
C ASN A 208 -30.48 4.75 -8.78
N GLY A 209 -31.16 4.61 -7.64
CA GLY A 209 -31.91 5.69 -7.01
C GLY A 209 -31.03 6.87 -6.61
N VAL A 210 -29.91 6.61 -5.91
CA VAL A 210 -28.95 7.65 -5.50
C VAL A 210 -28.33 8.35 -6.71
N LEU A 211 -27.91 7.60 -7.74
CA LEU A 211 -27.35 8.16 -8.98
C LEU A 211 -28.37 9.01 -9.75
N LYS A 212 -29.66 8.64 -9.78
CA LYS A 212 -30.72 9.47 -10.38
C LYS A 212 -30.86 10.78 -9.63
N TRP A 213 -30.83 10.76 -8.30
CA TRP A 213 -30.85 11.96 -7.48
C TRP A 213 -29.61 12.83 -7.71
N LEU A 214 -28.41 12.24 -7.69
CA LEU A 214 -27.14 12.91 -7.95
C LEU A 214 -27.13 13.59 -9.33
N LYS A 215 -27.56 12.87 -10.36
CA LYS A 215 -27.64 13.39 -11.74
C LYS A 215 -28.57 14.60 -11.88
N ALA A 216 -29.55 14.75 -10.99
CA ALA A 216 -30.44 15.91 -10.96
C ALA A 216 -29.82 17.14 -10.27
N GLN A 217 -28.69 16.99 -9.56
CA GLN A 217 -28.05 18.09 -8.83
C GLN A 217 -27.17 18.95 -9.76
N PRO A 218 -27.22 20.29 -9.65
CA PRO A 218 -26.47 21.19 -10.52
C PRO A 218 -24.94 21.17 -10.26
N ASN A 219 -24.52 20.70 -9.09
CA ASN A 219 -23.13 20.61 -8.64
C ASN A 219 -22.51 19.21 -8.82
N PHE A 220 -23.18 18.30 -9.54
CA PHE A 220 -22.68 16.96 -9.81
C PHE A 220 -22.54 16.67 -11.31
N ARG A 221 -21.43 16.04 -11.69
CA ARG A 221 -21.23 15.49 -13.04
C ARG A 221 -20.63 14.10 -12.90
N CYS A 222 -21.01 13.18 -13.79
CA CYS A 222 -20.44 11.84 -13.84
C CYS A 222 -20.04 11.51 -15.28
N PHE A 223 -18.86 10.92 -15.43
CA PHE A 223 -18.34 10.42 -16.69
C PHE A 223 -17.95 8.97 -16.53
N ASP A 224 -18.69 8.10 -17.20
CA ASP A 224 -18.36 6.68 -17.31
C ASP A 224 -17.45 6.46 -18.53
N GLN A 225 -16.99 5.23 -18.72
CA GLN A 225 -16.07 4.84 -19.81
C GLN A 225 -14.80 5.72 -19.86
N THR A 226 -14.40 6.24 -18.70
CA THR A 226 -13.35 7.23 -18.51
C THR A 226 -12.36 6.66 -17.49
N ARG A 227 -11.37 5.92 -17.99
CA ARG A 227 -10.37 5.27 -17.13
C ARG A 227 -9.33 6.28 -16.67
N VAL A 228 -9.13 6.35 -15.37
CA VAL A 228 -8.04 7.13 -14.75
C VAL A 228 -6.74 6.33 -14.78
N MET A 229 -5.64 7.02 -15.10
CA MET A 229 -4.29 6.46 -15.22
C MET A 229 -3.33 7.00 -14.15
N SER A 230 -3.51 8.25 -13.72
CA SER A 230 -2.76 8.82 -12.60
C SER A 230 -3.54 9.90 -11.85
N VAL A 231 -3.18 10.07 -10.59
CA VAL A 231 -3.68 11.10 -9.67
C VAL A 231 -2.44 11.70 -9.01
N GLU A 232 -2.19 12.99 -9.21
CA GLU A 232 -0.97 13.64 -8.74
C GLU A 232 -1.28 14.96 -8.04
N GLU A 233 -0.79 15.14 -6.81
CA GLU A 233 -0.72 16.46 -6.19
C GLU A 233 0.37 17.30 -6.85
N LYS A 234 -0.02 18.49 -7.32
CA LYS A 234 0.89 19.47 -7.92
C LYS A 234 0.74 20.81 -7.25
N GLY A 235 1.88 21.41 -6.93
CA GLY A 235 1.94 22.70 -6.24
C GLY A 235 2.95 22.67 -5.11
N ILE A 236 3.14 23.82 -4.47
CA ILE A 236 3.95 23.96 -3.27
C ILE A 236 3.08 24.70 -2.26
N GLU A 237 2.95 24.13 -1.07
CA GLU A 237 2.34 24.76 0.09
C GLU A 237 3.35 24.80 1.22
N ILE A 238 3.58 25.99 1.79
CA ILE A 238 4.51 26.20 2.90
C ILE A 238 3.77 26.94 3.99
N LEU A 239 3.62 26.33 5.17
CA LEU A 239 2.97 26.96 6.33
C LEU A 239 1.55 27.49 6.01
N GLY A 240 0.78 26.74 5.22
CA GLY A 240 -0.58 27.16 4.80
C GLY A 240 -0.60 28.20 3.67
N ILE A 241 0.54 28.50 3.05
CA ILE A 241 0.67 29.50 1.98
C ILE A 241 1.17 28.81 0.70
N GLY A 242 0.32 28.78 -0.32
CA GLY A 242 0.60 28.19 -1.62
C GLY A 242 -0.66 27.62 -2.28
N ASN A 243 -0.53 27.12 -3.51
CA ASN A 243 -1.63 26.43 -4.21
C ASN A 243 -1.18 25.00 -4.52
N LYS A 244 -1.68 24.02 -3.74
CA LYS A 244 -1.72 22.62 -4.15
C LYS A 244 -3.04 22.35 -4.87
N SER A 245 -2.98 21.54 -5.92
CA SER A 245 -4.13 21.05 -6.67
C SER A 245 -3.85 19.64 -7.10
N VAL A 246 -4.87 18.80 -7.15
CA VAL A 246 -4.77 17.45 -7.68
C VAL A 246 -5.06 17.46 -9.17
N ILE A 247 -4.24 16.73 -9.94
CA ILE A 247 -4.42 16.51 -11.37
C ILE A 247 -4.70 15.02 -11.61
N VAL A 248 -5.89 14.72 -12.12
CA VAL A 248 -6.34 13.38 -12.50
C VAL A 248 -6.21 13.23 -14.02
N GLN A 249 -5.42 12.26 -14.48
CA GLN A 249 -5.18 12.00 -15.91
C GLN A 249 -5.93 10.76 -16.37
N THR A 250 -6.57 10.84 -17.54
CA THR A 250 -7.34 9.73 -18.12
C THR A 250 -6.60 9.06 -19.27
N SER A 251 -7.00 7.83 -19.62
CA SER A 251 -6.41 7.05 -20.72
C SER A 251 -6.54 7.71 -22.10
N ASP A 252 -7.54 8.58 -22.28
CA ASP A 252 -7.79 9.28 -23.55
C ASP A 252 -7.13 10.66 -23.62
N GLY A 253 -6.31 11.01 -22.62
CA GLY A 253 -5.53 12.26 -22.59
C GLY A 253 -6.24 13.48 -22.03
N ASN A 254 -7.53 13.39 -21.70
CA ASN A 254 -8.25 14.44 -20.97
C ASN A 254 -7.94 14.36 -19.47
N SER A 255 -8.08 15.49 -18.77
CA SER A 255 -7.73 15.62 -17.36
C SER A 255 -8.80 16.33 -16.52
N VAL A 256 -8.81 16.04 -15.22
CA VAL A 256 -9.61 16.76 -14.23
C VAL A 256 -8.64 17.42 -13.25
N ARG A 257 -8.73 18.74 -13.11
CA ARG A 257 -8.05 19.48 -12.04
C ARG A 257 -9.04 19.68 -10.88
N CYS A 258 -8.63 19.37 -9.66
CA CYS A 258 -9.46 19.50 -8.48
C CYS A 258 -8.66 19.92 -7.24
N ASN A 259 -9.35 20.28 -6.17
CA ASN A 259 -8.71 20.53 -4.88
C ASN A 259 -8.37 19.19 -4.22
N ASP A 260 -9.33 18.27 -4.20
CA ASP A 260 -9.21 16.96 -3.59
C ASP A 260 -9.60 15.84 -4.57
N ALA A 261 -9.00 14.67 -4.44
CA ALA A 261 -9.38 13.47 -5.20
C ALA A 261 -9.59 12.27 -4.27
N VAL A 262 -10.59 11.44 -4.59
CA VAL A 262 -10.94 10.25 -3.82
C VAL A 262 -10.85 9.02 -4.72
N GLU A 263 -9.90 8.13 -4.47
CA GLU A 263 -9.73 6.85 -5.14
C GLU A 263 -10.61 5.79 -4.45
N ALA A 264 -11.79 5.52 -5.01
CA ALA A 264 -12.77 4.52 -4.56
C ALA A 264 -12.84 3.33 -5.54
N THR A 265 -11.67 2.81 -5.91
CA THR A 265 -11.48 1.83 -7.00
C THR A 265 -11.30 0.39 -6.53
N CYS A 266 -11.74 0.07 -5.30
CA CYS A 266 -11.45 -1.16 -4.54
C CYS A 266 -9.97 -1.36 -4.19
N VAL A 267 -9.06 -1.03 -5.11
CA VAL A 267 -7.60 -0.94 -4.89
C VAL A 267 -7.11 0.37 -5.50
N PRO A 268 -6.33 1.19 -4.78
CA PRO A 268 -5.78 2.44 -5.32
C PRO A 268 -4.92 2.19 -6.55
N LEU A 269 -4.87 3.17 -7.46
CA LEU A 269 -4.19 3.00 -8.75
C LEU A 269 -2.66 3.00 -8.61
N GLN A 270 -2.10 3.48 -7.49
CA GLN A 270 -0.66 3.67 -7.30
C GLN A 270 0.01 2.46 -6.62
N LYS A 271 1.31 2.24 -6.87
CA LYS A 271 2.10 1.15 -6.25
C LYS A 271 2.40 1.47 -4.79
N LEU A 272 1.42 1.28 -3.90
CA LEU A 272 1.48 1.67 -2.50
C LEU A 272 1.74 0.49 -1.56
N SER A 273 2.30 0.81 -0.39
CA SER A 273 2.47 -0.06 0.78
C SER A 273 1.18 -0.73 1.25
N VAL A 274 0.03 -0.09 1.03
CA VAL A 274 -1.31 -0.61 1.42
C VAL A 274 -1.69 -1.85 0.59
N ILE A 275 -1.24 -1.94 -0.68
CA ILE A 275 -1.48 -3.13 -1.52
C ILE A 275 -0.78 -4.36 -0.91
N ALA A 276 0.41 -4.19 -0.33
CA ALA A 276 1.14 -5.26 0.35
C ALA A 276 0.53 -5.64 1.72
N GLN A 277 -0.48 -4.90 2.18
CA GLN A 277 -1.19 -5.14 3.44
C GLN A 277 -2.55 -5.80 3.22
N MET A 278 -2.84 -6.31 2.02
CA MET A 278 -4.15 -6.87 1.68
C MET A 278 -4.06 -8.19 0.91
N GLU A 279 -4.95 -9.12 1.25
CA GLU A 279 -5.26 -10.31 0.46
C GLU A 279 -6.34 -10.06 -0.57
N PHE A 280 -6.31 -10.84 -1.66
CA PHE A 280 -7.23 -10.71 -2.78
C PHE A 280 -7.95 -12.04 -2.95
N MET A 281 -9.24 -12.06 -2.63
CA MET A 281 -10.05 -13.28 -2.54
C MET A 281 -11.14 -13.27 -3.62
N ARG A 282 -11.41 -14.43 -4.22
CA ARG A 282 -12.63 -14.71 -4.97
C ARG A 282 -13.66 -15.26 -3.99
N THR A 283 -14.89 -14.81 -4.14
CA THR A 283 -16.04 -15.30 -3.37
C THR A 283 -17.16 -15.71 -4.31
N TYR A 284 -18.00 -16.67 -3.93
CA TYR A 284 -19.01 -17.28 -4.80
C TYR A 284 -20.41 -17.10 -4.25
N CYS A 285 -21.40 -17.07 -5.13
CA CYS A 285 -22.81 -16.95 -4.79
C CYS A 285 -23.68 -17.75 -5.75
N ILE A 286 -24.74 -18.36 -5.21
CA ILE A 286 -25.86 -18.90 -5.98
C ILE A 286 -27.16 -18.22 -5.55
N ALA A 287 -28.14 -18.15 -6.46
CA ALA A 287 -29.51 -17.81 -6.10
C ALA A 287 -30.46 -18.92 -6.57
N ALA A 288 -31.15 -19.53 -5.60
CA ALA A 288 -32.07 -20.63 -5.84
C ALA A 288 -33.51 -20.26 -5.45
N ARG A 289 -34.49 -20.82 -6.15
CA ARG A 289 -35.91 -20.54 -5.87
C ARG A 289 -36.37 -21.24 -4.60
N VAL A 290 -37.10 -20.55 -3.74
CA VAL A 290 -37.79 -21.12 -2.58
C VAL A 290 -39.21 -20.57 -2.50
N PRO A 291 -40.22 -21.38 -2.10
CA PRO A 291 -41.58 -20.87 -1.96
C PRO A 291 -41.65 -19.73 -0.94
N LYS A 292 -42.38 -18.65 -1.24
CA LYS A 292 -42.49 -17.51 -0.32
C LYS A 292 -42.94 -17.92 1.09
N GLY A 293 -42.25 -17.41 2.09
CA GLY A 293 -42.54 -17.68 3.51
C GLY A 293 -42.17 -19.09 4.00
N SER A 294 -41.61 -19.94 3.13
CA SER A 294 -41.15 -21.28 3.53
C SER A 294 -39.90 -21.25 4.41
N ILE A 295 -39.05 -20.23 4.25
CA ILE A 295 -37.85 -19.99 5.04
C ILE A 295 -38.04 -18.71 5.87
N GLU A 296 -37.42 -18.65 7.03
CA GLU A 296 -37.32 -17.42 7.81
C GLU A 296 -36.57 -16.33 7.04
N ASP A 297 -37.07 -15.10 7.06
CA ASP A 297 -36.35 -13.96 6.52
C ASP A 297 -35.37 -13.47 7.60
N CYS A 298 -34.14 -13.96 7.51
CA CYS A 298 -33.03 -13.65 8.39
C CYS A 298 -31.74 -13.56 7.57
N LEU A 299 -30.69 -13.00 8.18
CA LEU A 299 -29.32 -13.20 7.71
C LEU A 299 -28.74 -14.42 8.44
N LEU A 300 -27.93 -15.20 7.75
CA LEU A 300 -27.25 -16.36 8.33
C LEU A 300 -25.78 -16.32 7.97
N TYR A 301 -24.93 -16.65 8.93
CA TYR A 301 -23.49 -16.85 8.76
C TYR A 301 -23.12 -18.17 9.45
N ASP A 302 -22.32 -19.02 8.82
CA ASP A 302 -21.70 -20.14 9.52
C ASP A 302 -20.23 -19.83 9.86
N GLN A 303 -19.67 -20.59 10.81
CA GLN A 303 -18.29 -20.42 11.29
C GLN A 303 -17.27 -21.27 10.51
N ALA A 304 -17.59 -21.67 9.27
CA ALA A 304 -16.70 -22.54 8.50
C ALA A 304 -15.43 -21.83 8.00
N ASP A 305 -14.33 -22.57 7.86
CA ASP A 305 -13.14 -22.07 7.15
C ASP A 305 -13.51 -21.68 5.71
N GLU A 306 -14.38 -22.48 5.07
CA GLU A 306 -15.10 -22.09 3.87
C GLU A 306 -16.49 -21.58 4.26
N TYR A 307 -16.57 -20.46 4.98
CA TYR A 307 -17.83 -19.93 5.53
C TYR A 307 -18.94 -19.81 4.47
N LYS A 308 -20.19 -19.96 4.91
CA LYS A 308 -21.39 -19.77 4.11
C LYS A 308 -22.28 -18.72 4.75
N TYR A 309 -22.89 -17.89 3.91
CA TYR A 309 -23.87 -16.91 4.34
C TYR A 309 -25.15 -16.97 3.50
N ILE A 310 -26.29 -16.58 4.10
CA ILE A 310 -27.60 -16.64 3.47
C ILE A 310 -28.38 -15.35 3.65
N ARG A 311 -29.12 -14.98 2.60
CA ARG A 311 -30.27 -14.06 2.70
C ARG A 311 -31.31 -14.26 1.60
N LEU A 312 -32.48 -13.61 1.73
CA LEU A 312 -33.56 -13.66 0.74
C LEU A 312 -33.70 -12.38 -0.12
N THR A 313 -34.01 -12.50 -1.43
CA THR A 313 -34.58 -11.42 -2.28
C THR A 313 -35.90 -11.84 -2.90
N ALA A 314 -36.66 -10.84 -3.36
CA ALA A 314 -37.75 -11.07 -4.29
C ALA A 314 -37.30 -11.83 -5.57
N CYS A 315 -38.01 -12.91 -5.90
CA CYS A 315 -37.90 -13.62 -7.17
C CYS A 315 -39.11 -13.28 -8.06
N ASP A 316 -40.30 -13.81 -7.75
CA ASP A 316 -41.55 -13.58 -8.48
C ASP A 316 -42.75 -13.56 -7.52
N ASP A 317 -43.98 -13.78 -8.00
CA ASP A 317 -45.18 -13.76 -7.17
C ASP A 317 -45.26 -14.94 -6.19
N GLU A 318 -44.70 -16.10 -6.54
CA GLU A 318 -44.83 -17.36 -5.80
C GLU A 318 -43.57 -17.72 -4.99
N ASN A 319 -42.41 -17.26 -5.45
CA ASN A 319 -41.11 -17.62 -4.89
C ASN A 319 -40.31 -16.39 -4.43
N ASP A 320 -39.42 -16.63 -3.47
CA ASP A 320 -38.26 -15.79 -3.19
C ASP A 320 -36.99 -16.48 -3.71
N TYR A 321 -35.92 -15.72 -3.87
CA TYR A 321 -34.58 -16.28 -4.05
C TYR A 321 -33.89 -16.40 -2.70
N ILE A 322 -33.45 -17.61 -2.35
CA ILE A 322 -32.40 -17.81 -1.35
C ILE A 322 -31.05 -17.57 -2.03
N VAL A 323 -30.33 -16.55 -1.58
CA VAL A 323 -28.96 -16.25 -1.99
C VAL A 323 -28.03 -16.87 -0.97
N VAL A 324 -27.16 -17.76 -1.42
CA VAL A 324 -26.15 -18.42 -0.59
C VAL A 324 -24.78 -18.12 -1.18
N GLY A 325 -23.85 -17.64 -0.36
CA GLY A 325 -22.49 -17.36 -0.82
C GLY A 325 -21.41 -17.75 0.19
N GLY A 326 -20.15 -17.67 -0.24
CA GLY A 326 -18.99 -18.18 0.50
C GLY A 326 -17.97 -18.88 -0.41
N CYS A 327 -17.27 -19.87 0.17
CA CYS A 327 -16.25 -20.70 -0.48
C CYS A 327 -15.11 -19.86 -1.09
N ASP A 328 -14.53 -19.00 -0.25
CA ASP A 328 -13.56 -18.02 -0.68
C ASP A 328 -12.18 -18.62 -0.94
N HIS A 329 -11.50 -18.17 -1.99
CA HIS A 329 -10.12 -18.58 -2.26
C HIS A 329 -9.31 -17.45 -2.89
N LYS A 330 -7.99 -17.52 -2.79
CA LYS A 330 -7.10 -16.49 -3.38
C LYS A 330 -7.30 -16.37 -4.88
N VAL A 331 -7.32 -15.13 -5.38
CA VAL A 331 -7.48 -14.85 -6.82
C VAL A 331 -6.45 -15.64 -7.62
N GLY A 332 -6.92 -16.35 -8.64
CA GLY A 332 -6.07 -17.15 -9.53
C GLY A 332 -5.47 -18.43 -8.94
N GLN A 333 -5.93 -18.88 -7.77
CA GLN A 333 -5.36 -20.02 -7.03
C GLN A 333 -6.39 -21.10 -6.60
N GLY A 334 -7.57 -21.17 -7.23
CA GLY A 334 -8.62 -22.15 -6.89
C GLY A 334 -9.36 -22.70 -8.12
N ASP A 335 -10.19 -23.74 -7.93
CA ASP A 335 -11.07 -24.28 -8.97
C ASP A 335 -12.42 -23.56 -8.93
N THR A 336 -12.69 -22.76 -9.96
CA THR A 336 -13.87 -21.91 -10.01
C THR A 336 -15.19 -22.67 -10.17
N THR A 337 -15.17 -23.98 -10.37
CA THR A 337 -16.34 -24.82 -10.67
C THR A 337 -16.85 -25.57 -9.45
N THR A 338 -15.93 -26.08 -8.62
CA THR A 338 -16.26 -26.83 -7.40
C THR A 338 -17.04 -25.98 -6.41
N GLU A 339 -16.77 -24.67 -6.37
CA GLU A 339 -17.28 -23.85 -5.26
C GLU A 339 -18.79 -23.63 -5.38
N PHE A 340 -19.32 -23.53 -6.61
CA PHE A 340 -20.78 -23.50 -6.80
C PHE A 340 -21.45 -24.82 -6.49
N GLN A 341 -20.76 -25.94 -6.73
CA GLN A 341 -21.30 -27.25 -6.42
C GLN A 341 -21.35 -27.46 -4.90
N GLU A 342 -20.33 -26.98 -4.18
CA GLU A 342 -20.31 -26.96 -2.72
C GLU A 342 -21.46 -26.12 -2.17
N LEU A 343 -21.62 -24.87 -2.62
CA LEU A 343 -22.74 -24.01 -2.21
C LEU A 343 -24.11 -24.66 -2.47
N GLU A 344 -24.31 -25.28 -3.64
CA GLU A 344 -25.58 -25.93 -3.96
C GLU A 344 -25.82 -27.17 -3.11
N THR A 345 -24.79 -27.99 -2.87
CA THR A 345 -24.88 -29.19 -2.03
C THR A 345 -25.21 -28.80 -0.60
N TRP A 346 -24.44 -27.88 -0.02
CA TRP A 346 -24.64 -27.36 1.33
C TRP A 346 -26.07 -26.83 1.52
N THR A 347 -26.58 -26.08 0.53
CA THR A 347 -27.92 -25.50 0.55
C THR A 347 -29.00 -26.57 0.54
N ARG A 348 -28.91 -27.57 -0.35
CA ARG A 348 -29.92 -28.62 -0.50
C ARG A 348 -29.96 -29.60 0.67
N GLU A 349 -28.84 -29.82 1.35
CA GLU A 349 -28.78 -30.66 2.54
C GLU A 349 -29.51 -30.05 3.75
N ARG A 350 -29.71 -28.73 3.74
CA ARG A 350 -30.29 -27.94 4.84
C ARG A 350 -31.72 -27.47 4.56
N PHE A 351 -32.04 -27.19 3.30
CA PHE A 351 -33.34 -26.69 2.84
C PHE A 351 -33.89 -27.58 1.72
N SER A 352 -34.71 -28.57 2.06
CA SER A 352 -35.21 -29.58 1.12
C SER A 352 -36.17 -29.02 0.05
N GLN A 353 -36.78 -27.86 0.33
CA GLN A 353 -37.71 -27.13 -0.52
C GLN A 353 -37.04 -26.29 -1.62
N VAL A 354 -35.71 -26.29 -1.71
CA VAL A 354 -34.96 -25.50 -2.69
C VAL A 354 -35.19 -26.02 -4.11
N GLY A 355 -35.68 -25.14 -4.98
CA GLY A 355 -35.96 -25.39 -6.39
C GLY A 355 -34.72 -25.26 -7.29
N SER A 356 -34.91 -24.67 -8.47
CA SER A 356 -33.82 -24.44 -9.42
C SER A 356 -32.87 -23.35 -8.93
N VAL A 357 -31.58 -23.55 -9.21
CA VAL A 357 -30.56 -22.48 -9.15
C VAL A 357 -30.63 -21.71 -10.46
N ASP A 358 -31.06 -20.45 -10.38
CA ASP A 358 -31.26 -19.60 -11.56
C ASP A 358 -30.05 -18.71 -11.85
N TYR A 359 -29.28 -18.36 -10.81
CA TYR A 359 -28.08 -17.53 -10.91
C TYR A 359 -26.91 -18.17 -10.18
N ARG A 360 -25.71 -18.01 -10.76
CA ARG A 360 -24.42 -18.37 -10.17
C ARG A 360 -23.42 -17.31 -10.58
N TRP A 361 -22.75 -16.69 -9.63
CA TRP A 361 -21.77 -15.65 -9.92
C TRP A 361 -20.68 -15.61 -8.85
N SER A 362 -19.54 -15.03 -9.20
CA SER A 362 -18.45 -14.83 -8.23
C SER A 362 -17.99 -13.37 -8.15
N GLY A 363 -17.70 -12.89 -6.95
CA GLY A 363 -17.16 -11.55 -6.65
C GLY A 363 -15.67 -11.59 -6.29
N GLN A 364 -15.14 -10.44 -5.88
CA GLN A 364 -13.80 -10.29 -5.33
C GLN A 364 -13.84 -9.45 -4.06
N ILE A 365 -13.10 -9.89 -3.04
CA ILE A 365 -12.96 -9.23 -1.74
C ILE A 365 -11.49 -8.86 -1.52
N PHE A 366 -11.25 -7.77 -0.79
CA PHE A 366 -9.93 -7.25 -0.46
C PHE A 366 -9.76 -7.24 1.06
N GLU A 367 -8.87 -8.07 1.58
CA GLU A 367 -8.76 -8.41 3.01
C GLU A 367 -7.52 -7.77 3.65
N PRO A 368 -7.64 -6.67 4.40
CA PRO A 368 -6.54 -6.11 5.17
C PRO A 368 -6.01 -7.09 6.21
N VAL A 369 -4.68 -7.11 6.39
CA VAL A 369 -4.00 -7.96 7.40
C VAL A 369 -4.37 -7.63 8.85
N ASP A 370 -5.15 -6.58 9.07
CA ASP A 370 -5.67 -6.15 10.36
C ASP A 370 -7.20 -5.98 10.37
N PHE A 371 -7.92 -6.60 9.44
CA PHE A 371 -9.40 -6.76 9.45
C PHE A 371 -10.22 -5.49 9.17
N MET A 372 -9.59 -4.31 9.20
CA MET A 372 -10.32 -3.03 9.09
C MET A 372 -10.06 -2.34 7.76
N GLN A 373 -11.08 -1.70 7.21
CA GLN A 373 -10.96 -0.93 5.97
C GLN A 373 -9.93 0.21 6.07
N PHE A 374 -9.28 0.53 4.95
CA PHE A 374 -8.50 1.75 4.78
C PHE A 374 -9.34 2.86 4.14
N VAL A 375 -9.69 3.88 4.94
CA VAL A 375 -10.44 5.06 4.52
C VAL A 375 -9.79 6.33 5.07
N GLY A 376 -9.38 7.23 4.17
CA GLY A 376 -8.80 8.52 4.55
C GLY A 376 -7.70 8.98 3.59
N LYS A 377 -6.88 9.93 4.02
CA LYS A 377 -5.73 10.41 3.23
C LYS A 377 -4.76 9.29 2.86
N ASN A 378 -4.40 9.26 1.59
CA ASN A 378 -3.33 8.42 1.08
C ASN A 378 -2.00 8.77 1.75
N GLN A 379 -1.15 7.77 1.99
CA GLN A 379 0.12 7.99 2.69
C GLN A 379 1.02 8.95 1.89
N GLY A 380 1.51 10.00 2.55
CA GLY A 380 2.32 11.04 1.91
C GLY A 380 1.54 12.07 1.09
N ASN A 381 0.20 12.03 1.11
CA ASN A 381 -0.67 12.99 0.44
C ASN A 381 -1.52 13.78 1.45
N ASP A 382 -1.89 15.00 1.05
CA ASP A 382 -2.72 15.92 1.83
C ASP A 382 -4.14 16.01 1.25
N HIS A 383 -4.30 15.80 -0.06
CA HIS A 383 -5.50 16.03 -0.87
C HIS A 383 -5.91 14.82 -1.72
N ILE A 384 -5.21 13.69 -1.60
CA ILE A 384 -5.60 12.43 -2.23
C ILE A 384 -6.05 11.48 -1.13
N TYR A 385 -7.26 10.94 -1.28
CA TYR A 385 -7.93 10.05 -0.35
C TYR A 385 -8.15 8.68 -1.00
N ILE A 386 -8.21 7.62 -0.19
CA ILE A 386 -8.46 6.25 -0.65
C ILE A 386 -9.61 5.60 0.11
N ILE A 387 -10.30 4.67 -0.55
CA ILE A 387 -11.29 3.76 0.02
C ILE A 387 -10.96 2.34 -0.50
N THR A 388 -10.42 1.47 0.35
CA THR A 388 -9.90 0.14 -0.05
C THR A 388 -9.90 -0.86 1.11
N GLY A 389 -9.82 -2.16 0.81
CA GLY A 389 -9.67 -3.22 1.82
C GLY A 389 -10.98 -3.49 2.56
N ASP A 390 -11.99 -3.96 1.87
CA ASP A 390 -13.36 -3.98 2.38
C ASP A 390 -13.72 -5.16 3.30
N SER A 391 -12.88 -6.19 3.45
CA SER A 391 -13.08 -7.36 4.35
C SER A 391 -14.52 -7.89 4.38
N GLY A 392 -15.08 -8.21 3.21
CA GLY A 392 -16.46 -8.72 3.08
C GLY A 392 -17.59 -7.70 3.34
N ASP A 393 -17.31 -6.64 4.11
CA ASP A 393 -18.25 -5.63 4.60
C ASP A 393 -18.42 -4.41 3.70
N GLY A 394 -17.94 -4.48 2.46
CA GLY A 394 -17.79 -3.33 1.55
C GLY A 394 -19.06 -2.54 1.23
N LEU A 395 -20.25 -3.12 1.43
CA LEU A 395 -21.50 -2.38 1.27
C LEU A 395 -21.75 -1.41 2.42
N THR A 396 -21.63 -1.88 3.66
CA THR A 396 -21.76 -1.02 4.85
C THR A 396 -20.59 -0.05 4.93
N ALA A 397 -19.37 -0.59 4.80
CA ALA A 397 -18.13 0.15 4.94
C ALA A 397 -18.00 1.22 3.83
N GLY A 398 -18.46 0.94 2.61
CA GLY A 398 -18.48 1.92 1.51
C GLY A 398 -19.41 3.11 1.78
N VAL A 399 -20.55 2.91 2.46
CA VAL A 399 -21.45 4.00 2.86
C VAL A 399 -20.82 4.83 3.98
N LEU A 400 -20.25 4.16 4.99
CA LEU A 400 -19.47 4.78 6.05
C LEU A 400 -18.33 5.65 5.49
N ALA A 401 -17.59 5.13 4.52
CA ALA A 401 -16.46 5.82 3.92
C ALA A 401 -16.85 7.17 3.31
N GLY A 402 -18.06 7.26 2.74
CA GLY A 402 -18.59 8.52 2.22
C GLY A 402 -18.67 9.62 3.28
N ARG A 403 -19.06 9.29 4.51
CA ARG A 403 -19.07 10.23 5.63
C ARG A 403 -17.65 10.58 6.10
N LEU A 404 -16.80 9.58 6.30
CA LEU A 404 -15.43 9.79 6.79
C LEU A 404 -14.64 10.73 5.88
N ILE A 405 -14.69 10.49 4.57
CA ILE A 405 -13.98 11.31 3.58
C ILE A 405 -14.58 12.72 3.50
N ALA A 406 -15.91 12.85 3.51
CA ALA A 406 -16.54 14.17 3.47
C ALA A 406 -16.23 14.99 4.73
N ASP A 407 -16.21 14.37 5.91
CA ASP A 407 -15.81 15.01 7.17
C ASP A 407 -14.35 15.47 7.10
N GLU A 408 -13.44 14.63 6.60
CA GLU A 408 -12.02 14.98 6.49
C GLU A 408 -11.76 16.10 5.47
N ILE A 409 -12.48 16.14 4.34
CA ILE A 409 -12.42 17.24 3.35
C ILE A 409 -12.95 18.55 3.92
N ASP A 410 -13.99 18.49 4.76
CA ASP A 410 -14.57 19.67 5.42
C ASP A 410 -13.81 20.10 6.68
N GLY A 411 -12.81 19.33 7.13
CA GLY A 411 -12.07 19.59 8.37
C GLY A 411 -12.89 19.33 9.64
N VAL A 412 -13.90 18.48 9.55
CA VAL A 412 -14.75 18.05 10.67
C VAL A 412 -14.08 16.86 11.35
N GLU A 413 -13.85 16.97 12.66
CA GLU A 413 -13.29 15.88 13.45
C GLU A 413 -14.30 14.72 13.53
N ASN A 414 -13.84 13.50 13.24
CA ASN A 414 -14.67 12.31 13.25
C ASN A 414 -14.08 11.26 14.20
N PRO A 415 -14.84 10.80 15.21
CA PRO A 415 -14.35 9.88 16.23
C PRO A 415 -13.98 8.49 15.72
N TRP A 416 -14.38 8.14 14.49
CA TRP A 416 -14.08 6.86 13.88
C TRP A 416 -12.88 6.91 12.93
N ALA A 417 -12.39 8.10 12.55
CA ALA A 417 -11.37 8.23 11.49
C ALA A 417 -10.08 7.47 11.79
N GLU A 418 -9.69 7.36 13.06
CA GLU A 418 -8.44 6.74 13.47
C GLU A 418 -8.35 5.25 13.11
N VAL A 419 -9.42 4.47 13.36
CA VAL A 419 -9.41 3.01 13.09
C VAL A 419 -9.33 2.70 11.59
N TYR A 420 -9.80 3.61 10.74
CA TYR A 420 -9.77 3.46 9.28
C TYR A 420 -8.56 4.12 8.61
N SER A 421 -7.79 4.92 9.34
CA SER A 421 -6.71 5.74 8.76
C SER A 421 -5.70 4.88 8.00
N PRO A 422 -5.40 5.18 6.72
CA PRO A 422 -4.30 4.56 5.99
C PRO A 422 -2.93 4.74 6.64
N LYS A 423 -2.79 5.64 7.62
CA LYS A 423 -1.54 5.89 8.37
C LYS A 423 -1.44 5.07 9.65
N ARG A 424 -2.39 4.18 9.96
CA ARG A 424 -2.34 3.36 11.18
C ARG A 424 -1.19 2.34 11.10
N ILE A 425 -0.21 2.47 12.00
CA ILE A 425 1.00 1.63 11.99
C ILE A 425 0.96 0.58 13.11
N ALA A 426 0.36 0.88 14.26
CA ALA A 426 0.37 -0.01 15.41
C ALA A 426 -0.32 -1.36 15.14
N SER A 427 -1.50 -1.35 14.50
CA SER A 427 -2.21 -2.57 14.12
C SER A 427 -1.46 -3.37 13.06
N VAL A 428 -0.93 -2.69 12.03
CA VAL A 428 -0.14 -3.29 10.95
C VAL A 428 1.14 -3.94 11.47
N LEU A 429 1.83 -3.31 12.44
CA LEU A 429 3.02 -3.90 13.08
C LEU A 429 2.69 -5.20 13.82
N LYS A 430 1.51 -5.29 14.47
CA LYS A 430 1.04 -6.55 15.10
C LYS A 430 0.70 -7.64 14.09
N SER A 431 0.60 -7.30 12.81
CA SER A 431 0.34 -8.23 11.71
C SER A 431 1.58 -8.54 10.86
N LEU A 432 2.78 -8.06 11.25
CA LEU A 432 4.03 -8.39 10.54
C LEU A 432 4.24 -9.90 10.29
N PRO A 433 3.95 -10.82 11.23
CA PRO A 433 4.09 -12.25 10.95
C PRO A 433 3.20 -12.74 9.82
N SER A 434 1.92 -12.31 9.78
CA SER A 434 0.98 -12.69 8.72
C SER A 434 1.32 -12.02 7.39
N MET A 435 1.85 -10.80 7.42
CA MET A 435 2.36 -10.11 6.23
C MET A 435 3.53 -10.87 5.58
N ILE A 436 4.47 -11.41 6.38
CA ILE A 436 5.56 -12.23 5.83
C ILE A 436 5.00 -13.46 5.13
N SER A 437 4.07 -14.19 5.76
CA SER A 437 3.44 -15.35 5.11
C SER A 437 2.68 -14.97 3.84
N HIS A 438 2.00 -13.83 3.84
CA HIS A 438 1.29 -13.29 2.70
C HIS A 438 2.24 -12.99 1.53
N ASP A 439 3.33 -12.27 1.80
CA ASP A 439 4.37 -11.96 0.81
C ASP A 439 5.08 -13.23 0.29
N LEU A 440 5.28 -14.25 1.14
CA LEU A 440 5.82 -15.56 0.73
C LEU A 440 4.90 -16.23 -0.30
N GLN A 441 3.60 -16.20 -0.04
CA GLN A 441 2.60 -16.82 -0.90
C GLN A 441 2.43 -16.05 -2.22
N ILE A 442 2.39 -14.72 -2.19
CA ILE A 442 2.38 -13.89 -3.39
C ILE A 442 3.63 -14.17 -4.23
N ASN A 443 4.81 -14.17 -3.60
CA ASN A 443 6.04 -14.40 -4.35
C ASN A 443 6.15 -15.81 -4.92
N ALA A 444 5.54 -16.80 -4.26
CA ALA A 444 5.41 -18.15 -4.80
C ALA A 444 4.67 -18.16 -6.14
N GLN A 445 3.73 -17.24 -6.39
CA GLN A 445 3.00 -17.18 -7.65
C GLN A 445 3.84 -16.74 -8.84
N TYR A 446 5.00 -16.10 -8.64
CA TYR A 446 5.95 -15.86 -9.73
C TYR A 446 6.56 -17.17 -10.27
N LYS A 447 6.40 -18.32 -9.59
CA LYS A 447 6.74 -19.63 -10.17
C LYS A 447 6.01 -19.89 -11.50
N ARG A 448 4.86 -19.25 -11.75
CA ARG A 448 4.12 -19.35 -13.02
C ARG A 448 4.94 -18.92 -14.24
N PHE A 449 6.03 -18.17 -14.06
CA PHE A 449 7.01 -17.93 -15.12
C PHE A 449 7.68 -19.21 -15.65
N LEU A 450 7.56 -20.32 -14.92
CA LEU A 450 8.10 -21.65 -15.25
C LEU A 450 6.98 -22.63 -15.64
N GLU A 451 5.72 -22.23 -15.58
CA GLU A 451 4.54 -23.06 -15.85
C GLU A 451 3.87 -22.64 -17.16
N SER A 452 3.22 -23.58 -17.85
CA SER A 452 2.38 -23.35 -19.03
C SER A 452 1.08 -24.12 -18.85
N ASP A 453 -0.06 -23.46 -19.05
CA ASP A 453 -1.37 -24.12 -18.98
C ASP A 453 -1.62 -24.95 -20.26
N LEU A 454 -0.99 -24.54 -21.37
CA LEU A 454 -1.14 -25.15 -22.70
C LEU A 454 0.21 -25.64 -23.23
N ALA A 455 0.22 -26.79 -23.93
CA ALA A 455 1.37 -27.22 -24.72
C ALA A 455 1.30 -26.62 -26.12
N ASP A 456 0.13 -26.69 -26.76
CA ASP A 456 -0.19 -25.99 -28.01
C ASP A 456 -1.54 -25.26 -27.95
N ILE A 457 -1.73 -24.27 -28.83
CA ILE A 457 -2.95 -23.47 -28.90
C ILE A 457 -4.13 -24.31 -29.41
N GLU A 458 -3.86 -25.29 -30.27
CA GLU A 458 -4.85 -26.19 -30.84
C GLU A 458 -5.57 -27.04 -29.77
N ASP A 459 -4.92 -27.29 -28.63
CA ASP A 459 -5.47 -28.04 -27.49
C ASP A 459 -6.64 -27.29 -26.83
N LEU A 460 -6.74 -25.98 -27.05
CA LEU A 460 -7.75 -25.15 -26.42
C LEU A 460 -9.15 -25.41 -27.00
N GLY A 461 -10.09 -25.74 -26.13
CA GLY A 461 -11.51 -25.87 -26.45
C GLY A 461 -12.16 -24.54 -26.84
N ARG A 462 -13.29 -24.59 -27.55
CA ARG A 462 -14.09 -23.39 -27.84
C ARG A 462 -14.63 -22.77 -26.56
N GLY A 463 -14.61 -21.45 -26.48
CA GLY A 463 -15.04 -20.70 -25.30
C GLY A 463 -14.06 -20.75 -24.12
N MET A 464 -12.87 -21.32 -24.28
CA MET A 464 -11.86 -21.50 -23.23
C MET A 464 -10.65 -20.57 -23.43
N GLY A 465 -9.88 -20.37 -22.35
CA GLY A 465 -8.61 -19.66 -22.38
C GLY A 465 -7.52 -20.40 -21.61
N GLY A 466 -6.28 -19.93 -21.73
CA GLY A 466 -5.13 -20.49 -21.02
C GLY A 466 -3.86 -19.70 -21.32
N VAL A 467 -2.81 -19.93 -20.55
CA VAL A 467 -1.49 -19.33 -20.79
C VAL A 467 -0.56 -20.31 -21.49
N LEU A 468 0.04 -19.86 -22.58
CA LEU A 468 1.14 -20.52 -23.27
C LEU A 468 2.47 -19.87 -22.86
N ASN A 469 3.37 -20.64 -22.28
CA ASN A 469 4.67 -20.17 -21.79
C ASN A 469 5.81 -21.05 -22.32
N LYS A 470 6.29 -20.75 -23.52
CA LYS A 470 7.43 -21.48 -24.14
C LYS A 470 8.75 -20.92 -23.62
N VAL A 471 9.69 -21.82 -23.29
CA VAL A 471 11.04 -21.45 -22.84
C VAL A 471 11.68 -20.46 -23.82
N GLY A 472 12.22 -19.36 -23.30
CA GLY A 472 12.85 -18.30 -24.10
C GLY A 472 11.89 -17.30 -24.76
N SER A 473 10.57 -17.45 -24.58
CA SER A 473 9.56 -16.50 -25.09
C SER A 473 8.84 -15.75 -23.97
N LYS A 474 8.13 -14.66 -24.26
CA LYS A 474 7.22 -14.02 -23.29
C LYS A 474 5.95 -14.87 -23.18
N PRO A 475 5.38 -15.06 -21.98
CA PRO A 475 4.16 -15.85 -21.83
C PRO A 475 2.97 -15.12 -22.48
N ILE A 476 2.10 -15.90 -23.13
CA ILE A 476 0.97 -15.41 -23.93
C ILE A 476 -0.32 -15.94 -23.33
N ALA A 477 -1.28 -15.05 -23.07
CA ALA A 477 -2.65 -15.39 -22.70
C ALA A 477 -3.45 -15.59 -23.99
N VAL A 478 -4.06 -16.77 -24.12
CA VAL A 478 -4.77 -17.19 -25.32
C VAL A 478 -6.22 -17.43 -24.97
N TYR A 479 -7.15 -16.86 -25.76
CA TYR A 479 -8.57 -17.16 -25.67
C TYR A 479 -9.09 -17.63 -27.02
N LYS A 480 -9.89 -18.70 -27.01
CA LYS A 480 -10.57 -19.23 -28.19
C LYS A 480 -12.07 -19.00 -28.03
N ASP A 481 -12.66 -18.23 -28.93
CA ASP A 481 -14.09 -17.91 -28.85
C ASP A 481 -14.98 -19.11 -29.22
N GLU A 482 -16.30 -18.91 -29.16
CA GLU A 482 -17.29 -19.96 -29.42
C GLU A 482 -17.31 -20.37 -30.91
N GLU A 483 -16.90 -19.47 -31.80
CA GLU A 483 -16.75 -19.69 -33.23
C GLU A 483 -15.43 -20.41 -33.59
N GLY A 484 -14.46 -20.42 -32.66
CA GLY A 484 -13.15 -21.04 -32.78
C GLY A 484 -12.03 -20.09 -33.21
N ASN A 485 -12.27 -18.79 -33.25
CA ASN A 485 -11.22 -17.80 -33.51
C ASN A 485 -10.33 -17.63 -32.27
N ILE A 486 -9.03 -17.47 -32.51
CA ILE A 486 -8.02 -17.32 -31.48
C ILE A 486 -7.67 -15.84 -31.30
N LYS A 487 -7.48 -15.44 -30.04
CA LYS A 487 -7.08 -14.10 -29.64
C LYS A 487 -5.93 -14.20 -28.64
N GLN A 488 -4.93 -13.33 -28.80
CA GLN A 488 -3.70 -13.42 -28.01
C GLN A 488 -3.34 -12.08 -27.37
N TYR A 489 -2.99 -12.16 -26.09
CA TYR A 489 -2.57 -11.03 -25.28
C TYR A 489 -1.31 -11.40 -24.49
N SER A 490 -0.58 -10.41 -23.99
CA SER A 490 0.48 -10.67 -23.02
C SER A 490 -0.13 -11.35 -21.79
N ALA A 491 0.47 -12.44 -21.32
CA ALA A 491 0.09 -13.02 -20.04
C ALA A 491 0.69 -12.25 -18.85
N LEU A 492 1.49 -11.21 -19.09
CA LEU A 492 2.11 -10.41 -18.05
C LEU A 492 1.15 -9.31 -17.60
N CYS A 493 0.70 -9.38 -16.35
CA CYS A 493 -0.12 -8.34 -15.75
C CYS A 493 0.63 -6.97 -15.80
N PRO A 494 0.02 -5.90 -16.34
CA PRO A 494 0.63 -4.58 -16.43
C PRO A 494 1.03 -3.97 -15.08
N HIS A 495 0.43 -4.44 -13.97
CA HIS A 495 0.73 -3.96 -12.62
C HIS A 495 2.17 -4.30 -12.18
N MET A 496 2.46 -5.59 -11.99
CA MET A 496 3.72 -6.10 -11.44
C MET A 496 4.25 -7.33 -12.19
N LYS A 497 3.84 -7.50 -13.45
CA LYS A 497 4.31 -8.57 -14.35
C LYS A 497 4.07 -9.99 -13.86
N GLY A 498 3.14 -10.20 -12.92
CA GLY A 498 2.67 -11.56 -12.59
C GLY A 498 2.05 -12.23 -13.83
N VAL A 499 2.33 -13.52 -14.02
CA VAL A 499 1.72 -14.32 -15.11
C VAL A 499 0.28 -14.65 -14.72
N VAL A 500 -0.68 -14.23 -15.54
CA VAL A 500 -2.11 -14.49 -15.30
C VAL A 500 -2.46 -15.97 -15.41
N CYS A 501 -3.64 -16.35 -14.96
CA CYS A 501 -4.25 -17.67 -15.15
C CYS A 501 -5.68 -17.53 -15.65
N TRP A 502 -6.19 -18.55 -16.31
CA TRP A 502 -7.56 -18.55 -16.84
C TRP A 502 -8.58 -18.90 -15.76
N ASN A 503 -9.60 -18.06 -15.62
CA ASN A 503 -10.79 -18.29 -14.81
C ASN A 503 -11.92 -18.82 -15.70
N THR A 504 -12.24 -20.09 -15.55
CA THR A 504 -13.21 -20.78 -16.40
C THR A 504 -14.63 -20.27 -16.20
N THR A 505 -15.04 -20.03 -14.96
CA THR A 505 -16.39 -19.53 -14.62
C THR A 505 -16.65 -18.15 -15.20
N GLU A 506 -15.79 -17.19 -14.89
CA GLU A 506 -16.02 -15.80 -15.25
C GLU A 506 -15.45 -15.42 -16.62
N LYS A 507 -14.82 -16.38 -17.32
CA LYS A 507 -14.14 -16.20 -18.60
C LYS A 507 -13.20 -14.98 -18.57
N SER A 508 -12.35 -14.96 -17.56
CA SER A 508 -11.38 -13.87 -17.30
C SER A 508 -9.96 -14.41 -17.15
N PHE A 509 -8.97 -13.54 -17.33
CA PHE A 509 -7.60 -13.79 -16.92
C PHE A 509 -7.35 -13.11 -15.58
N ASP A 510 -7.00 -13.89 -14.57
CA ASP A 510 -6.83 -13.43 -13.20
C ASP A 510 -5.33 -13.43 -12.86
N CYS A 511 -4.83 -12.36 -12.22
CA CYS A 511 -3.44 -12.27 -11.80
C CYS A 511 -3.31 -12.77 -10.35
N PRO A 512 -2.61 -13.89 -10.12
CA PRO A 512 -2.54 -14.50 -8.79
C PRO A 512 -1.64 -13.75 -7.80
N VAL A 513 -0.96 -12.70 -8.26
CA VAL A 513 0.00 -11.94 -7.44
C VAL A 513 -0.69 -10.82 -6.64
N HIS A 514 -1.50 -9.97 -7.30
CA HIS A 514 -2.16 -8.83 -6.64
C HIS A 514 -3.64 -8.68 -7.03
N GLY A 515 -4.27 -9.76 -7.52
CA GLY A 515 -5.72 -9.78 -7.74
C GLY A 515 -6.25 -8.97 -8.93
N SER A 516 -5.39 -8.45 -9.83
CA SER A 516 -5.88 -7.82 -11.07
C SER A 516 -6.61 -8.82 -11.95
N ARG A 517 -7.73 -8.41 -12.54
CA ARG A 517 -8.51 -9.27 -13.44
C ARG A 517 -8.74 -8.60 -14.78
N PHE A 518 -8.72 -9.40 -15.84
CA PHE A 518 -8.88 -8.97 -17.22
C PHE A 518 -9.97 -9.81 -17.88
N SER A 519 -10.83 -9.21 -18.70
CA SER A 519 -11.78 -9.98 -19.50
C SER A 519 -11.06 -10.92 -20.46
N ARG A 520 -11.78 -11.85 -21.08
CA ARG A 520 -11.27 -12.66 -22.21
C ARG A 520 -10.74 -11.83 -23.39
N GLU A 521 -11.11 -10.56 -23.50
CA GLU A 521 -10.61 -9.59 -24.48
C GLU A 521 -9.38 -8.78 -23.95
N GLY A 522 -8.85 -9.16 -22.79
CA GLY A 522 -7.71 -8.50 -22.14
C GLY A 522 -8.05 -7.16 -21.48
N ILE A 523 -9.33 -6.78 -21.37
CA ILE A 523 -9.73 -5.49 -20.77
C ILE A 523 -9.63 -5.57 -19.26
N CYS A 524 -8.98 -4.60 -18.62
CA CYS A 524 -8.91 -4.57 -17.15
C CYS A 524 -10.31 -4.39 -16.52
N VAL A 525 -10.78 -5.43 -15.84
CA VAL A 525 -12.06 -5.44 -15.14
C VAL A 525 -11.92 -5.23 -13.63
N MET A 526 -10.75 -5.56 -13.08
CA MET A 526 -10.39 -5.28 -11.70
C MET A 526 -8.92 -4.83 -11.58
N GLY A 527 -8.69 -3.81 -10.75
CA GLY A 527 -7.35 -3.29 -10.41
C GLY A 527 -6.56 -4.26 -9.52
N PRO A 528 -5.31 -3.91 -9.13
CA PRO A 528 -4.62 -2.62 -9.25
C PRO A 528 -4.05 -2.29 -10.65
N SER A 529 -4.17 -3.16 -11.65
CA SER A 529 -3.72 -2.81 -13.00
C SER A 529 -4.42 -1.54 -13.51
N LYS A 530 -3.62 -0.58 -13.96
CA LYS A 530 -4.11 0.66 -14.58
C LYS A 530 -4.54 0.48 -16.03
N GLY A 531 -4.10 -0.59 -16.68
CA GLY A 531 -4.28 -0.80 -18.12
C GLY A 531 -4.71 -2.22 -18.47
N ASN A 532 -5.08 -2.41 -19.72
CA ASN A 532 -5.43 -3.70 -20.32
C ASN A 532 -4.19 -4.57 -20.52
N LEU A 533 -4.39 -5.88 -20.75
CA LEU A 533 -3.33 -6.72 -21.30
C LEU A 533 -2.98 -6.23 -22.71
N GLU A 534 -1.67 -6.20 -23.03
CA GLU A 534 -1.19 -5.79 -24.34
C GLU A 534 -1.55 -6.84 -25.40
N PRO A 535 -2.22 -6.47 -26.51
CA PRO A 535 -2.46 -7.39 -27.62
C PRO A 535 -1.15 -7.88 -28.26
N VAL A 536 -1.09 -9.17 -28.59
CA VAL A 536 0.07 -9.79 -29.25
C VAL A 536 -0.14 -9.87 -30.77
N ASP A 537 -1.39 -9.95 -31.23
CA ASP A 537 -1.76 -10.03 -32.64
C ASP A 537 -2.81 -8.98 -33.05
N ASP A 538 -3.00 -8.82 -34.37
CA ASP A 538 -3.99 -7.90 -34.94
C ASP A 538 -5.42 -8.26 -34.52
N ALA A 539 -5.70 -9.55 -34.28
CA ALA A 539 -7.00 -10.03 -33.83
C ALA A 539 -7.32 -9.51 -32.41
N GLY A 540 -6.38 -9.64 -31.47
CA GLY A 540 -6.52 -9.11 -30.11
C GLY A 540 -6.61 -7.59 -30.10
N LYS A 541 -5.88 -6.90 -30.98
CA LYS A 541 -5.96 -5.44 -31.12
C LYS A 541 -7.34 -5.01 -31.63
N ALA A 542 -7.83 -5.64 -32.69
CA ALA A 542 -9.15 -5.36 -33.23
C ALA A 542 -10.27 -5.65 -32.21
N ASP A 543 -10.11 -6.65 -31.36
CA ASP A 543 -11.10 -6.99 -30.33
C ASP A 543 -11.20 -5.89 -29.26
N GLN A 544 -10.07 -5.42 -28.73
CA GLN A 544 -10.05 -4.29 -27.80
C GLN A 544 -10.60 -3.01 -28.43
N GLU A 545 -10.29 -2.76 -29.71
CA GLU A 545 -10.80 -1.61 -30.46
C GLU A 545 -12.31 -1.71 -30.76
N ASN A 546 -12.82 -2.90 -31.09
CA ASN A 546 -14.24 -3.14 -31.36
C ASN A 546 -15.09 -2.96 -30.11
N VAL A 547 -14.59 -3.44 -28.97
CA VAL A 547 -15.22 -3.25 -27.66
C VAL A 547 -15.23 -1.76 -27.28
N ALA A 548 -14.17 -1.01 -27.58
CA ALA A 548 -14.13 0.45 -27.44
C ALA A 548 -14.97 1.22 -28.49
N GLY A 549 -15.15 0.66 -29.68
CA GLY A 549 -15.76 1.29 -30.86
C GLY A 549 -17.27 1.14 -30.97
N MET A 550 -17.85 -0.01 -30.57
CA MET A 550 -19.31 -0.25 -30.56
C MET A 550 -20.09 0.74 -29.67
N LEU A 551 -19.41 1.40 -28.73
CA LEU A 551 -19.98 2.42 -27.83
C LEU A 551 -20.10 3.81 -28.49
N ARG A 552 -19.43 4.05 -29.63
CA ARG A 552 -19.56 5.28 -30.43
C ARG A 552 -20.82 5.29 -31.31
N THR A 553 -21.47 4.14 -31.51
CA THR A 553 -22.66 3.99 -32.36
C THR A 553 -23.93 3.79 -31.53
N LEU A 554 -24.24 4.72 -30.63
CA LEU A 554 -25.63 4.97 -30.24
C LEU A 554 -26.12 6.18 -31.04
N ASN A 555 -27.08 5.89 -31.89
CA ASN A 555 -27.53 6.65 -33.03
C ASN A 555 -28.07 8.06 -32.64
N PRO A 556 -27.48 9.17 -33.15
CA PRO A 556 -27.97 10.54 -32.91
C PRO A 556 -29.35 10.84 -33.50
N SER A 557 -29.90 9.95 -34.33
CA SER A 557 -31.15 10.19 -35.06
C SER A 557 -32.42 10.14 -34.21
N PHE A 558 -32.33 9.82 -32.90
CA PHE A 558 -33.49 9.91 -32.00
C PHE A 558 -33.63 11.28 -31.30
N LEU A 559 -32.60 12.13 -31.32
CA LEU A 559 -32.60 13.46 -30.68
C LEU A 559 -32.90 14.62 -31.65
N LEU A 560 -32.95 14.34 -32.96
CA LEU A 560 -33.14 15.35 -34.02
C LEU A 560 -34.60 15.64 -34.40
N GLN A 561 -35.58 15.05 -33.70
CA GLN A 561 -37.01 15.35 -33.91
C GLN A 561 -37.60 16.41 -32.95
N LEU A 562 -36.82 16.95 -32.01
CA LEU A 562 -37.36 17.89 -31.01
C LEU A 562 -37.06 19.37 -31.22
N LEU A 563 -36.27 19.77 -32.23
CA LEU A 563 -35.96 21.18 -32.42
C LEU A 563 -35.84 21.54 -33.91
N HIS A 564 -36.90 22.11 -34.48
CA HIS A 564 -36.80 22.96 -35.67
C HIS A 564 -36.60 24.43 -35.26
N PRO A 565 -35.94 25.25 -36.10
CA PRO A 565 -35.03 26.29 -35.65
C PRO A 565 -35.59 27.71 -35.80
N VAL A 566 -35.08 28.64 -34.99
CA VAL A 566 -35.03 30.06 -35.35
C VAL A 566 -33.65 30.60 -34.96
N PHE A 567 -32.76 30.70 -35.95
CA PHE A 567 -31.97 31.89 -36.31
C PHE A 567 -30.76 31.52 -37.19
N GLU A 568 -30.67 32.21 -38.33
CA GLU A 568 -29.55 32.19 -39.28
C GLU A 568 -28.30 32.91 -38.75
N PRO A 569 -27.10 32.60 -39.31
CA PRO A 569 -25.80 33.04 -38.80
C PRO A 569 -25.29 34.33 -39.49
N ARG A 570 -24.46 35.12 -38.78
CA ARG A 570 -23.61 36.15 -39.41
C ARG A 570 -22.15 36.00 -39.00
N HIS A 571 -21.36 35.61 -40.00
CA HIS A 571 -20.00 36.03 -40.36
C HIS A 571 -18.89 36.14 -39.29
N ALA A 572 -17.84 35.33 -39.49
CA ALA A 572 -16.48 35.84 -39.72
C ALA A 572 -15.68 34.86 -40.61
N LYS A 573 -15.02 35.41 -41.64
CA LYS A 573 -14.10 34.74 -42.58
C LYS A 573 -12.67 35.24 -42.33
N TYR A 574 -11.70 34.45 -42.84
CA TYR A 574 -10.27 34.73 -43.09
C TYR A 574 -9.32 34.36 -41.92
N THR A 575 -8.26 33.54 -42.05
CA THR A 575 -7.62 32.89 -43.22
C THR A 575 -6.63 31.78 -42.78
N ARG A 576 -6.54 30.69 -43.58
CA ARG A 576 -5.36 29.91 -44.08
C ARG A 576 -4.07 29.80 -43.22
N SER A 577 -3.29 28.71 -43.20
CA SER A 577 -3.32 27.32 -43.69
C SER A 577 -1.89 26.75 -43.56
N LEU A 578 -1.79 25.41 -43.45
CA LEU A 578 -0.61 24.52 -43.59
C LEU A 578 0.26 24.33 -42.33
N LEU A 579 0.71 23.13 -41.96
CA LEU A 579 0.36 21.72 -42.25
C LEU A 579 1.29 20.89 -41.31
N THR A 580 0.82 19.74 -40.84
CA THR A 580 1.60 18.55 -40.41
C THR A 580 2.71 18.70 -39.34
N LEU A 581 2.45 18.22 -38.13
CA LEU A 581 3.12 17.01 -37.60
C LEU A 581 2.36 16.45 -36.39
N THR A 582 1.63 15.37 -36.62
CA THR A 582 1.27 14.37 -35.60
C THR A 582 2.33 13.28 -35.71
N LEU A 583 3.05 12.99 -34.63
CA LEU A 583 3.26 11.63 -34.12
C LEU A 583 4.14 11.69 -32.85
N ALA A 584 3.54 11.26 -31.76
CA ALA A 584 4.24 10.66 -30.63
C ALA A 584 4.34 9.15 -30.91
N THR A 585 5.47 8.53 -30.56
CA THR A 585 5.54 7.21 -29.91
C THR A 585 6.99 6.93 -29.49
N ALA A 586 7.16 6.59 -28.23
CA ALA A 586 8.38 6.01 -27.69
C ALA A 586 8.52 4.55 -28.15
N THR A 587 9.68 4.18 -28.66
CA THR A 587 10.21 2.80 -28.66
C THR A 587 11.73 2.87 -28.66
N SER A 588 12.34 2.46 -27.56
CA SER A 588 13.76 2.11 -27.48
C SER A 588 13.98 0.83 -28.29
N ALA A 589 14.81 0.88 -29.33
CA ALA A 589 15.39 -0.31 -29.95
C ALA A 589 16.78 0.03 -30.50
N PHE A 590 17.77 -0.69 -29.98
CA PHE A 590 19.14 -0.72 -30.49
C PHE A 590 19.18 -1.28 -31.91
N VAL A 591 19.81 -0.54 -32.84
CA VAL A 591 20.52 -1.09 -34.01
C VAL A 591 21.69 -0.14 -34.34
N LEU A 592 22.92 -0.60 -34.14
CA LEU A 592 24.14 -0.09 -34.80
C LEU A 592 24.18 -0.65 -36.24
N PRO A 593 24.70 0.05 -37.27
CA PRO A 593 26.16 0.17 -37.43
C PRO A 593 26.74 1.39 -38.20
N ASP A 594 28.07 1.50 -38.07
CA ASP A 594 29.12 2.05 -38.95
C ASP A 594 29.15 3.55 -39.36
N SER A 595 30.02 4.34 -38.72
CA SER A 595 31.37 4.66 -39.25
C SER A 595 32.04 5.88 -38.59
N LEU A 596 33.25 5.63 -38.09
CA LEU A 596 34.46 6.47 -37.97
C LEU A 596 34.40 8.01 -37.82
N ASN A 597 35.15 8.43 -36.80
CA ASN A 597 35.89 9.69 -36.62
C ASN A 597 35.06 10.91 -36.16
N ILE A 598 35.28 11.37 -34.92
CA ILE A 598 36.21 12.48 -34.60
C ILE A 598 36.28 12.67 -33.07
N PHE A 599 37.50 12.52 -32.54
CA PHE A 599 37.86 12.44 -31.14
C PHE A 599 38.02 13.82 -30.44
N ASN A 600 37.24 14.84 -30.81
CA ASN A 600 37.44 16.20 -30.26
C ASN A 600 36.19 16.97 -29.80
N ASP A 601 34.96 16.46 -29.96
CA ASP A 601 33.75 17.15 -29.46
C ASP A 601 33.32 16.71 -28.05
N PHE A 602 34.06 15.79 -27.41
CA PHE A 602 33.72 15.22 -26.10
C PHE A 602 33.90 16.18 -24.90
N LYS A 603 34.23 17.46 -25.17
CA LYS A 603 34.50 18.45 -24.11
C LYS A 603 33.36 19.44 -23.89
N ASP A 604 32.45 19.58 -24.87
CA ASP A 604 31.36 20.56 -24.79
C ASP A 604 29.99 19.93 -24.46
N ASP A 605 29.77 18.64 -24.76
CA ASP A 605 28.55 17.89 -24.35
C ASP A 605 28.51 17.50 -22.86
N LEU A 606 29.65 17.56 -22.16
CA LEU A 606 29.69 17.32 -20.72
C LEU A 606 29.05 18.47 -19.92
N LYS A 607 28.92 19.66 -20.51
CA LYS A 607 28.42 20.85 -19.85
C LYS A 607 26.89 20.95 -19.84
N GLU A 608 26.21 20.48 -20.88
CA GLU A 608 24.74 20.46 -20.92
C GLU A 608 24.15 19.27 -20.16
N THR A 609 24.87 18.15 -20.04
CA THR A 609 24.41 16.98 -19.26
C THR A 609 24.49 17.21 -17.73
N LEU A 610 25.26 18.20 -17.26
CA LEU A 610 25.48 18.48 -15.83
C LEU A 610 24.46 19.45 -15.19
N GLU A 611 23.62 20.13 -15.97
CA GLU A 611 22.65 21.10 -15.42
C GLU A 611 21.23 20.55 -15.21
N ASP A 612 20.87 19.41 -15.81
CA ASP A 612 19.51 18.82 -15.73
C ASP A 612 19.37 17.61 -14.78
N ILE A 613 20.48 17.00 -14.38
CA ILE A 613 20.52 15.91 -13.40
C ILE A 613 20.07 16.34 -11.99
N PRO A 614 20.30 17.59 -11.49
CA PRO A 614 19.94 17.95 -10.12
C PRO A 614 18.45 18.23 -9.86
N LYS A 615 17.60 18.47 -10.88
CA LYS A 615 16.18 18.87 -10.63
C LYS A 615 15.22 17.69 -10.52
N ARG A 616 15.39 16.66 -11.37
CA ARG A 616 14.54 15.46 -11.34
C ARG A 616 14.90 14.51 -10.20
N LEU A 617 16.19 14.32 -9.91
CA LEU A 617 16.65 13.53 -8.77
C LEU A 617 16.25 14.14 -7.42
N ARG A 618 16.27 15.47 -7.32
CA ARG A 618 15.99 16.16 -6.06
C ARG A 618 14.53 16.04 -5.65
N LYS A 619 13.61 16.14 -6.61
CA LYS A 619 12.18 15.98 -6.34
C LYS A 619 11.85 14.57 -5.83
N SER A 620 12.36 13.52 -6.49
CA SER A 620 12.13 12.14 -6.06
C SER A 620 12.80 11.79 -4.72
N LEU A 621 13.97 12.38 -4.46
CA LEU A 621 14.72 12.13 -3.23
C LEU A 621 14.09 12.84 -2.03
N ASP A 622 13.61 14.07 -2.23
CA ASP A 622 12.92 14.84 -1.19
C ASP A 622 11.58 14.16 -0.83
N GLU A 623 10.82 13.67 -1.82
CA GLU A 623 9.58 12.91 -1.61
C GLU A 623 9.82 11.60 -0.83
N ALA A 624 10.82 10.80 -1.23
CA ALA A 624 11.18 9.57 -0.51
C ALA A 624 11.70 9.86 0.91
N THR A 625 12.42 10.96 1.11
CA THR A 625 12.92 11.37 2.42
C THR A 625 11.79 11.85 3.33
N ASP A 626 10.79 12.55 2.81
CA ASP A 626 9.62 13.02 3.57
C ASP A 626 8.72 11.86 4.00
N GLN A 627 8.49 10.89 3.12
CA GLN A 627 7.76 9.65 3.45
C GLN A 627 8.50 8.86 4.53
N LEU A 628 9.78 8.56 4.32
CA LEU A 628 10.61 7.84 5.30
C LEU A 628 10.70 8.59 6.64
N SER A 629 10.80 9.92 6.62
CA SER A 629 10.80 10.76 7.83
C SER A 629 9.51 10.62 8.65
N THR A 630 8.37 10.55 7.97
CA THR A 630 7.06 10.40 8.62
C THR A 630 6.90 9.01 9.24
N GLU A 631 7.32 7.97 8.51
CA GLU A 631 7.33 6.59 9.01
C GLU A 631 8.28 6.44 10.20
N ILE A 632 9.50 6.98 10.13
CA ILE A 632 10.47 6.96 11.25
C ILE A 632 9.90 7.70 12.45
N SER A 633 9.30 8.88 12.26
CA SER A 633 8.70 9.65 13.36
C SER A 633 7.67 8.81 14.10
N SER A 634 6.84 8.07 13.36
CA SER A 634 5.79 7.21 13.91
C SER A 634 6.36 5.96 14.57
N ALA A 635 7.37 5.33 13.98
CA ALA A 635 8.06 4.17 14.54
C ALA A 635 8.80 4.52 15.83
N ILE A 636 9.42 5.70 15.91
CA ILE A 636 10.05 6.21 17.14
C ILE A 636 9.00 6.53 18.20
N HIS A 637 7.86 7.09 17.80
CA HIS A 637 6.74 7.31 18.71
C HIS A 637 6.28 5.99 19.36
N ASN A 638 6.17 4.91 18.59
CA ASN A 638 5.87 3.57 19.13
C ASN A 638 7.03 2.96 19.95
N LYS A 639 8.29 3.22 19.60
CA LYS A 639 9.43 2.74 20.38
C LYS A 639 9.51 3.42 21.75
N LEU A 640 9.08 4.69 21.85
CA LEU A 640 8.93 5.37 23.13
C LEU A 640 7.85 4.68 23.99
N GLN A 641 6.74 4.20 23.38
CA GLN A 641 5.70 3.43 24.07
C GLN A 641 6.20 2.11 24.70
N ASP A 642 7.14 1.41 24.07
CA ASP A 642 7.73 0.16 24.60
C ASP A 642 8.69 0.39 25.79
N GLU A 643 9.10 1.65 26.05
CA GLU A 643 10.07 2.04 27.09
C GLU A 643 9.50 3.06 28.13
N ASP A 644 8.16 3.20 28.26
CA ASP A 644 7.55 4.39 28.88
C ASP A 644 7.12 4.34 30.37
N THR A 645 7.55 5.37 31.12
CA THR A 645 6.72 6.36 31.87
C THR A 645 7.51 7.65 32.22
N PHE A 646 8.50 8.07 31.41
CA PHE A 646 9.43 9.13 31.82
C PHE A 646 8.90 10.56 31.70
N PHE A 647 8.31 10.88 30.55
CA PHE A 647 8.19 12.26 30.11
C PHE A 647 6.88 12.92 30.55
N HIS A 648 5.91 12.14 31.02
CA HIS A 648 4.63 12.63 31.57
C HIS A 648 4.80 13.66 32.72
N ASP A 649 5.79 13.48 33.61
CA ASP A 649 6.10 14.44 34.70
C ASP A 649 6.64 15.80 34.19
N PHE A 650 6.88 15.91 32.88
CA PHE A 650 7.37 17.12 32.22
C PHE A 650 6.31 17.73 31.28
N VAL A 651 5.15 17.09 31.08
CA VAL A 651 4.04 17.57 30.22
C VAL A 651 3.00 18.38 31.04
N ASP A 652 3.38 18.95 32.18
CA ASP A 652 2.42 19.65 33.06
C ASP A 652 1.79 20.90 32.41
N LYS A 653 0.46 21.05 32.58
CA LYS A 653 -0.47 21.89 31.80
C LYS A 653 -0.45 23.40 32.08
N ASP A 654 0.63 23.95 32.64
CA ASP A 654 0.71 25.38 32.96
C ASP A 654 1.76 26.10 32.10
N ALA A 655 1.37 26.43 30.87
CA ALA A 655 2.10 27.40 30.04
C ALA A 655 1.91 28.81 30.64
N PRO A 656 2.97 29.58 30.95
CA PRO A 656 2.81 30.93 31.48
C PRO A 656 2.27 31.88 30.41
N SER A 657 1.22 32.63 30.75
CA SER A 657 0.77 33.81 30.02
C SER A 657 1.84 34.92 30.09
N SER A 658 2.02 35.59 28.95
CA SER A 658 2.97 36.67 28.66
C SER A 658 2.93 37.87 29.61
N ASP A 659 4.11 38.40 29.96
CA ASP A 659 4.52 39.78 29.68
C ASP A 659 6.04 40.00 29.94
N GLU A 660 6.68 40.78 29.05
CA GLU A 660 8.06 41.31 29.00
C GLU A 660 9.22 40.50 28.32
N PRO A 661 10.13 41.17 27.56
CA PRO A 661 11.07 40.50 26.66
C PRO A 661 12.48 40.29 27.24
N ILE A 662 13.11 39.16 26.89
CA ILE A 662 14.36 39.03 26.08
C ILE A 662 14.34 37.63 25.43
N SER A 663 14.47 37.55 24.11
CA SER A 663 14.32 36.33 23.29
C SER A 663 15.52 35.38 23.42
N ILE A 664 15.30 34.07 23.63
CA ILE A 664 16.36 33.07 23.54
C ILE A 664 16.10 31.92 22.54
N PHE A 665 14.86 31.58 22.16
CA PHE A 665 14.61 30.76 20.94
C PHE A 665 13.37 31.20 20.13
N GLY A 666 13.13 32.52 20.06
CA GLY A 666 12.12 33.17 19.20
C GLY A 666 12.72 34.11 18.14
N ARG A 667 13.99 33.91 17.76
CA ARG A 667 14.73 34.56 16.65
C ARG A 667 15.74 33.57 16.07
N THR A 668 16.16 33.74 14.80
CA THR A 668 17.23 32.94 14.19
C THR A 668 18.62 33.49 14.57
N GLY A 669 19.37 32.75 15.41
CA GLY A 669 20.78 32.99 15.72
C GLY A 669 21.08 34.09 16.74
N GLY A 670 22.30 34.02 17.32
CA GLY A 670 22.85 35.02 18.23
C GLY A 670 24.23 34.62 18.76
N ASP A 671 25.06 35.62 19.11
CA ASP A 671 26.36 35.42 19.74
C ASP A 671 26.22 35.62 21.26
N PHE A 672 26.37 34.52 22.00
CA PHE A 672 26.26 34.45 23.46
C PHE A 672 27.57 33.91 24.06
N THR A 673 28.71 34.26 23.46
CA THR A 673 30.05 33.81 23.88
C THR A 673 30.44 34.17 25.32
N ASP A 674 29.69 35.06 25.97
CA ASP A 674 29.82 35.34 27.41
C ASP A 674 29.27 34.21 28.31
N HIS A 675 28.46 33.29 27.76
CA HIS A 675 27.78 32.22 28.49
C HIS A 675 28.24 30.84 28.00
N THR A 676 28.41 29.88 28.91
CA THR A 676 28.58 28.47 28.53
C THR A 676 27.27 27.90 27.97
N THR A 677 27.36 26.78 27.25
CA THR A 677 26.18 26.04 26.78
C THR A 677 25.22 25.70 27.91
N TYR A 678 25.75 25.28 29.06
CA TYR A 678 24.96 25.04 30.28
C TYR A 678 24.21 26.30 30.75
N GLU A 679 24.92 27.43 30.87
CA GLU A 679 24.33 28.70 31.33
C GLU A 679 23.24 29.21 30.37
N LEU A 680 23.42 29.02 29.07
CA LEU A 680 22.47 29.50 28.06
C LEU A 680 21.17 28.69 28.08
N ILE A 681 21.24 27.36 28.11
CA ILE A 681 20.01 26.52 28.22
C ILE A 681 19.34 26.67 29.59
N ALA A 682 20.09 26.96 30.65
CA ALA A 682 19.54 27.23 31.98
C ALA A 682 18.69 28.51 32.04
N LYS A 683 19.04 29.51 31.23
CA LYS A 683 18.35 30.81 31.14
C LYS A 683 17.21 30.82 30.10
N SER A 684 17.12 29.78 29.28
CA SER A 684 16.14 29.69 28.19
C SER A 684 14.74 29.33 28.70
N ASN A 685 13.74 30.07 28.21
CA ASN A 685 12.34 29.77 28.49
C ASN A 685 11.75 28.62 27.65
N TYR A 686 12.49 28.12 26.65
CA TYR A 686 12.00 27.15 25.66
C TYR A 686 12.60 25.74 25.83
N THR A 687 13.51 25.56 26.78
CA THR A 687 14.29 24.31 26.94
C THR A 687 14.29 23.82 28.39
N LYS A 688 13.26 24.21 29.17
CA LYS A 688 13.18 23.93 30.61
C LYS A 688 13.10 22.43 30.89
N LYS A 689 12.32 21.69 30.09
CA LYS A 689 12.13 20.23 30.22
C LYS A 689 13.46 19.51 29.98
N PHE A 690 14.17 19.85 28.90
CA PHE A 690 15.50 19.30 28.62
C PHE A 690 16.54 19.68 29.69
N PHE A 691 16.52 20.94 30.16
CA PHE A 691 17.46 21.38 31.18
C PHE A 691 17.26 20.66 32.53
N LYS A 692 16.04 20.25 32.87
CA LYS A 692 15.78 19.41 34.05
C LYS A 692 16.50 18.05 33.93
N LEU A 693 16.52 17.43 32.75
CA LEU A 693 17.33 16.23 32.49
C LEU A 693 18.83 16.50 32.69
N VAL A 694 19.33 17.61 32.15
CA VAL A 694 20.74 18.01 32.31
C VAL A 694 21.12 18.20 33.78
N LYS A 695 20.21 18.72 34.61
CA LYS A 695 20.43 18.87 36.07
C LYS A 695 20.49 17.54 36.81
N GLU A 696 19.64 16.60 36.43
CA GLU A 696 19.59 15.26 37.04
C GLU A 696 20.83 14.43 36.66
N HIS A 697 21.46 14.72 35.52
CA HIS A 697 22.70 14.08 35.06
C HIS A 697 23.92 15.01 35.21
N GLU A 698 24.42 15.17 36.44
CA GLU A 698 25.51 16.10 36.77
C GLU A 698 26.76 15.98 35.87
N SER A 699 27.12 14.76 35.45
CA SER A 699 28.28 14.51 34.59
C SER A 699 28.14 15.20 33.23
N PHE A 700 26.94 15.15 32.65
CA PHE A 700 26.60 15.82 31.41
C PHE A 700 26.51 17.34 31.61
N GLY A 701 25.92 17.80 32.72
CA GLY A 701 25.90 19.22 33.09
C GLY A 701 27.30 19.82 33.22
N LYS A 702 28.24 19.10 33.84
CA LYS A 702 29.67 19.49 33.93
C LYS A 702 30.31 19.57 32.55
N LEU A 703 29.97 18.66 31.64
CA LEU A 703 30.45 18.68 30.26
C LEU A 703 29.99 19.94 29.50
N LEU A 704 28.71 20.32 29.63
CA LEU A 704 28.16 21.52 29.00
C LEU A 704 28.67 22.84 29.61
N ASN A 705 29.20 22.80 30.83
CA ASN A 705 29.78 23.96 31.51
C ASN A 705 31.31 24.08 31.33
N SER A 706 31.98 23.00 30.92
CA SER A 706 33.43 23.00 30.67
C SER A 706 33.77 23.74 29.37
N THR A 707 34.82 24.54 29.38
CA THR A 707 35.37 25.22 28.19
C THR A 707 36.55 24.48 27.57
N ASP A 708 36.79 23.22 27.96
CA ASP A 708 37.95 22.44 27.49
C ASP A 708 37.82 22.00 26.03
N LYS A 709 36.58 21.82 25.58
CA LYS A 709 36.23 21.38 24.21
C LYS A 709 34.99 22.10 23.75
N ASN A 710 34.90 22.31 22.44
CA ASN A 710 33.72 22.89 21.83
C ASN A 710 32.77 21.79 21.36
N TYR A 711 31.47 21.98 21.60
CA TYR A 711 30.42 21.03 21.25
C TYR A 711 29.33 21.66 20.39
N THR A 712 28.51 20.82 19.77
CA THR A 712 27.26 21.25 19.14
C THR A 712 26.09 20.56 19.85
N LEU A 713 25.31 21.31 20.62
CA LEU A 713 24.14 20.77 21.31
C LEU A 713 22.90 20.94 20.42
N PHE A 714 22.29 19.81 20.04
CA PHE A 714 20.93 19.81 19.51
C PHE A 714 19.98 19.78 20.70
N VAL A 715 19.32 20.90 21.01
CA VAL A 715 18.45 21.01 22.19
C VAL A 715 16.99 20.85 21.79
N PRO A 716 16.27 19.85 22.30
CA PRO A 716 14.83 19.76 22.08
C PRO A 716 14.13 20.90 22.82
N THR A 717 13.19 21.54 22.13
CA THR A 717 12.31 22.53 22.76
C THR A 717 11.30 21.87 23.69
N ASP A 718 10.69 22.63 24.57
CA ASP A 718 9.68 22.12 25.50
C ASP A 718 8.45 21.51 24.76
N GLU A 719 8.11 22.04 23.57
CA GLU A 719 7.11 21.49 22.65
C GLU A 719 7.52 20.13 22.06
N ALA A 720 8.82 19.85 21.94
CA ALA A 720 9.31 18.57 21.44
C ALA A 720 8.93 17.39 22.36
N PHE A 721 8.67 17.67 23.65
CA PHE A 721 8.24 16.67 24.64
C PHE A 721 6.73 16.39 24.57
N GLU A 722 5.95 17.25 23.90
CA GLU A 722 4.50 17.04 23.71
C GLU A 722 4.20 16.02 22.60
N HIS A 723 5.20 15.66 21.80
CA HIS A 723 5.10 14.66 20.74
C HIS A 723 5.30 13.22 21.26
N ILE A 724 5.27 13.03 22.58
CA ILE A 724 5.41 11.74 23.27
C ILE A 724 3.98 11.30 23.63
N PRO A 725 3.57 10.06 23.29
CA PRO A 725 2.19 9.61 23.51
C PRO A 725 1.86 9.49 25.01
N ASP A 726 0.59 9.73 25.37
CA ASP A 726 0.08 9.83 26.75
C ASP A 726 -0.49 8.48 27.29
N ASP A 727 -0.13 7.35 26.68
CA ASP A 727 -0.94 6.14 26.76
C ASP A 727 -0.48 5.16 27.86
N HIS A 728 -1.36 4.98 28.85
CA HIS A 728 -1.33 4.05 29.99
C HIS A 728 -0.51 4.46 31.24
N LYS A 729 -1.29 5.00 32.18
CA LYS A 729 -0.98 5.18 33.61
C LYS A 729 -0.22 3.99 34.22
N HIS A 730 0.94 4.33 34.79
CA HIS A 730 1.74 3.54 35.74
C HIS A 730 2.34 2.24 35.20
N LYS A 731 3.55 2.29 34.59
CA LYS A 731 4.58 1.23 34.75
C LYS A 731 5.94 1.59 34.09
N HIS A 732 6.87 2.08 34.94
CA HIS A 732 8.35 2.09 34.82
C HIS A 732 9.03 3.31 34.20
N LYS A 733 9.75 4.08 35.04
CA LYS A 733 10.69 5.13 34.63
C LYS A 733 11.83 4.48 33.82
N PRO A 734 12.31 5.07 32.71
CA PRO A 734 13.48 4.57 31.98
C PRO A 734 14.70 4.58 32.89
N SER A 735 15.68 3.74 32.54
CA SER A 735 16.93 3.70 33.29
C SER A 735 17.69 5.02 33.16
N ASP A 736 18.39 5.41 34.24
CA ASP A 736 19.28 6.58 34.20
C ASP A 736 20.37 6.42 33.11
N GLU A 737 20.75 5.17 32.78
CA GLU A 737 21.66 4.87 31.68
C GLU A 737 21.08 5.28 30.31
N PHE A 738 19.81 4.96 30.04
CA PHE A 738 19.16 5.34 28.79
C PHE A 738 19.02 6.87 28.66
N VAL A 739 18.63 7.56 29.72
CA VAL A 739 18.53 9.03 29.70
C VAL A 739 19.91 9.65 29.47
N GLN A 740 20.96 9.09 30.06
CA GLN A 740 22.33 9.50 29.81
C GLN A 740 22.75 9.26 28.36
N ASP A 741 22.34 8.16 27.73
CA ASP A 741 22.60 7.89 26.31
C ASP A 741 21.89 8.90 25.41
N VAL A 742 20.62 9.22 25.70
CA VAL A 742 19.85 10.26 25.00
C VAL A 742 20.55 11.61 25.10
N LEU A 743 20.99 12.03 26.30
CA LEU A 743 21.72 13.29 26.49
C LEU A 743 23.01 13.33 25.68
N ASN A 744 23.81 12.26 25.74
CA ASN A 744 25.05 12.16 24.98
C ASN A 744 24.82 12.13 23.46
N TYR A 745 23.69 11.59 23.01
CA TYR A 745 23.33 11.56 21.60
C TYR A 745 22.91 12.93 21.05
N HIS A 746 22.37 13.81 21.89
CA HIS A 746 22.10 15.20 21.53
C HIS A 746 23.35 16.08 21.44
N LEU A 747 24.51 15.61 21.91
CA LEU A 747 25.74 16.39 22.00
C LEU A 747 26.76 15.98 20.93
N GLY A 748 26.85 16.77 19.86
CA GLY A 748 27.84 16.63 18.80
C GLY A 748 29.25 17.05 19.23
N ILE A 749 30.28 16.29 18.83
CA ILE A 749 31.70 16.55 19.11
C ILE A 749 32.26 17.58 18.12
N GLY A 750 32.56 18.79 18.57
CA GLY A 750 33.07 19.89 17.74
C GLY A 750 31.98 20.90 17.37
N GLU A 751 32.38 21.98 16.69
CA GLU A 751 31.47 23.03 16.23
C GLU A 751 30.92 22.75 14.83
N TYR A 752 29.61 22.57 14.74
CA TYR A 752 28.87 22.42 13.50
C TYR A 752 27.86 23.56 13.38
N PRO A 753 28.30 24.76 12.93
CA PRO A 753 27.34 25.78 12.55
C PRO A 753 26.45 25.24 11.41
N ALA A 754 25.24 25.76 11.27
CA ALA A 754 24.30 25.32 10.24
C ALA A 754 24.91 25.35 8.84
N SER A 755 25.77 26.34 8.55
CA SER A 755 26.53 26.40 7.30
C SER A 755 27.42 25.18 7.06
N ARG A 756 28.03 24.62 8.11
CA ARG A 756 28.77 23.36 8.05
C ARG A 756 27.84 22.17 7.95
N ILE A 757 26.73 22.16 8.70
CA ILE A 757 25.72 21.09 8.66
C ILE A 757 25.15 20.90 7.25
N LEU A 758 25.00 21.97 6.47
CA LEU A 758 24.60 21.90 5.06
C LEU A 758 25.53 21.03 4.20
N PHE A 759 26.78 20.85 4.61
CA PHE A 759 27.82 20.12 3.86
C PHE A 759 28.36 18.91 4.63
N THR A 760 27.77 18.55 5.77
CA THR A 760 28.11 17.33 6.50
C THR A 760 26.91 16.39 6.44
N HIS A 761 27.17 15.10 6.22
CA HIS A 761 26.11 14.10 6.13
C HIS A 761 25.86 13.43 7.47
N THR A 762 26.89 13.36 8.31
CA THR A 762 26.75 12.87 9.67
C THR A 762 27.56 13.69 10.68
N VAL A 763 27.12 13.69 11.94
CA VAL A 763 27.79 14.39 13.05
C VAL A 763 28.10 13.38 14.17
N PRO A 764 29.37 13.22 14.58
CA PRO A 764 29.71 12.34 15.70
C PRO A 764 29.23 12.92 17.03
N THR A 765 28.66 12.10 17.88
CA THR A 765 28.10 12.50 19.20
C THR A 765 29.00 12.08 20.35
N THR A 766 28.73 12.51 21.58
CA THR A 766 29.45 12.02 22.76
C THR A 766 29.00 10.63 23.19
N LEU A 767 27.91 10.09 22.63
CA LEU A 767 27.48 8.71 22.86
C LEU A 767 28.48 7.76 22.19
N LYS A 768 29.14 6.93 23.00
CA LYS A 768 30.01 5.86 22.50
C LYS A 768 29.23 4.56 22.42
N GLU A 769 29.40 3.85 21.33
CA GLU A 769 28.72 2.57 21.11
C GLU A 769 29.73 1.43 21.03
N LYS A 770 29.59 0.46 21.93
CA LYS A 770 30.45 -0.73 22.00
C LYS A 770 30.37 -1.54 20.71
N LEU A 771 29.17 -1.62 20.14
CA LEU A 771 28.92 -2.31 18.87
C LEU A 771 29.53 -1.60 17.66
N LEU A 772 30.08 -0.40 17.83
CA LEU A 772 30.88 0.31 16.83
C LEU A 772 32.38 0.34 17.18
N GLY A 773 32.82 -0.45 18.16
CA GLY A 773 34.20 -0.47 18.63
C GLY A 773 34.56 0.71 19.53
N ASP A 774 33.64 1.08 20.43
CA ASP A 774 33.72 2.24 21.33
C ASP A 774 33.89 3.59 20.58
N LYS A 775 33.51 3.62 19.30
CA LYS A 775 33.50 4.83 18.48
C LYS A 775 32.23 5.66 18.74
N PRO A 776 32.26 6.96 18.43
CA PRO A 776 31.09 7.84 18.53
C PRO A 776 29.93 7.35 17.66
N GLN A 777 28.75 7.17 18.26
CA GLN A 777 27.49 7.06 17.52
C GLN A 777 27.21 8.40 16.82
N ARG A 778 26.57 8.36 15.66
CA ARG A 778 26.46 9.52 14.77
C ARG A 778 25.00 9.93 14.57
N LEU A 779 24.80 11.23 14.38
CA LEU A 779 23.56 11.80 13.90
C LEU A 779 23.63 11.88 12.39
N ARG A 780 22.55 11.51 11.69
CA ARG A 780 22.41 11.81 10.26
C ARG A 780 21.94 13.24 10.10
N THR A 781 22.55 14.01 9.23
CA THR A 781 22.11 15.36 8.87
C THR A 781 21.72 15.41 7.39
N SER A 782 20.61 16.08 7.11
CA SER A 782 20.13 16.26 5.74
C SER A 782 19.45 17.61 5.58
N VAL A 783 19.37 18.07 4.33
CA VAL A 783 18.77 19.36 3.98
C VAL A 783 17.61 19.08 3.05
N GLY A 784 16.39 19.28 3.55
CA GLY A 784 15.18 19.23 2.74
C GLY A 784 14.66 20.63 2.43
N PHE A 785 13.57 20.71 1.67
CA PHE A 785 12.91 21.98 1.34
C PHE A 785 12.45 22.77 2.58
N SER A 786 12.09 22.05 3.65
CA SER A 786 11.64 22.63 4.93
C SER A 786 12.77 23.08 5.86
N GLY A 787 14.05 22.86 5.51
CA GLY A 787 15.23 23.18 6.31
C GLY A 787 16.09 21.95 6.66
N VAL A 788 16.98 22.12 7.65
CA VAL A 788 17.88 21.06 8.12
C VAL A 788 17.11 20.06 8.99
N ARG A 789 17.31 18.77 8.71
CA ARG A 789 16.80 17.66 9.52
C ARG A 789 17.94 16.85 10.11
N VAL A 790 17.72 16.37 11.33
CA VAL A 790 18.57 15.47 12.08
C VAL A 790 17.85 14.13 12.24
N ASN A 791 18.54 13.03 11.96
CA ASN A 791 18.01 11.66 11.96
C ASN A 791 16.73 11.47 11.16
N LEU A 792 16.54 12.24 10.09
CA LEU A 792 15.36 12.24 9.19
C LEU A 792 14.08 12.81 9.79
N TYR A 793 13.77 12.55 11.06
CA TYR A 793 12.50 12.95 11.69
C TYR A 793 12.54 14.31 12.41
N SER A 794 13.69 14.72 12.94
CA SER A 794 13.78 15.91 13.79
C SER A 794 14.20 17.13 12.97
N LYS A 795 13.38 18.17 12.95
CA LYS A 795 13.66 19.43 12.25
C LYS A 795 14.44 20.36 13.17
N VAL A 796 15.47 20.99 12.63
CA VAL A 796 16.16 22.09 13.29
C VAL A 796 15.33 23.37 13.08
N ILE A 797 14.77 23.90 14.16
CA ILE A 797 13.84 25.05 14.13
C ILE A 797 14.52 26.37 14.48
N ALA A 798 15.66 26.34 15.16
CA ALA A 798 16.50 27.51 15.38
C ALA A 798 17.98 27.10 15.34
N VAL A 799 18.83 27.93 14.72
CA VAL A 799 20.23 27.57 14.43
C VAL A 799 21.23 28.59 14.93
N ASN A 800 22.49 28.15 15.11
CA ASN A 800 23.68 29.00 15.27
C ASN A 800 23.68 29.89 16.53
N PHE A 801 23.25 29.36 17.67
CA PHE A 801 23.42 30.06 18.95
C PHE A 801 24.82 29.78 19.47
N LYS A 802 25.74 30.71 19.22
CA LYS A 802 27.14 30.53 19.60
C LYS A 802 27.31 30.77 21.09
N THR A 803 27.94 29.84 21.78
CA THR A 803 28.24 29.91 23.21
C THR A 803 29.75 29.96 23.42
N LYS A 804 30.18 30.13 24.67
CA LYS A 804 31.61 30.16 25.05
C LYS A 804 32.35 28.87 24.69
N ASN A 805 31.64 27.75 24.64
CA ASN A 805 32.18 26.40 24.46
C ASN A 805 31.41 25.59 23.41
N GLY A 806 30.81 26.25 22.41
CA GLY A 806 30.08 25.54 21.37
C GLY A 806 29.01 26.30 20.61
N ILE A 807 28.09 25.54 20.03
CA ILE A 807 26.94 26.00 19.26
C ILE A 807 25.70 25.24 19.72
N ILE A 808 24.57 25.92 19.83
CA ILE A 808 23.27 25.30 20.07
C ILE A 808 22.39 25.40 18.82
N HIS A 809 21.71 24.32 18.49
CA HIS A 809 20.61 24.25 17.52
C HIS A 809 19.36 23.73 18.22
N ALA A 810 18.24 24.43 18.12
CA ALA A 810 16.97 23.96 18.67
C ALA A 810 16.30 22.98 17.72
N VAL A 811 15.80 21.87 18.24
CA VAL A 811 15.10 20.82 17.47
C VAL A 811 13.67 20.62 17.97
N ASN A 812 12.78 20.19 17.07
CA ASN A 812 11.36 19.99 17.39
C ASN A 812 11.01 18.56 17.85
N ARG A 813 11.97 17.63 17.84
CA ARG A 813 11.79 16.26 18.34
C ARG A 813 13.02 15.81 19.13
N ILE A 814 12.80 15.01 20.17
CA ILE A 814 13.86 14.38 20.95
C ILE A 814 14.64 13.40 20.06
N LEU A 815 15.97 13.53 20.05
CA LEU A 815 16.87 12.63 19.35
C LEU A 815 17.10 11.37 20.18
N VAL A 816 16.55 10.25 19.72
CA VAL A 816 16.68 8.94 20.37
C VAL A 816 17.81 8.14 19.69
N PRO A 817 18.71 7.49 20.46
CA PRO A 817 19.72 6.58 19.91
C PRO A 817 19.10 5.51 19.00
N PRO A 818 19.77 5.16 17.88
CA PRO A 818 19.18 4.28 16.90
C PRO A 818 19.02 2.84 17.43
N PRO A 819 18.02 2.07 16.95
CA PRO A 819 17.91 0.63 17.22
C PRO A 819 18.96 -0.18 16.42
N TYR A 820 18.97 -1.50 16.60
CA TYR A 820 19.74 -2.39 15.73
C TYR A 820 19.25 -2.30 14.28
N ILE A 821 20.15 -2.44 13.31
CA ILE A 821 19.84 -2.38 11.87
C ILE A 821 18.67 -3.29 11.49
N GLY A 822 18.65 -4.53 11.99
CA GLY A 822 17.56 -5.48 11.68
C GLY A 822 16.18 -4.99 12.14
N LYS A 823 16.13 -4.33 13.30
CA LYS A 823 14.89 -3.69 13.79
C LYS A 823 14.54 -2.46 12.98
N GLU A 824 15.53 -1.69 12.53
CA GLU A 824 15.30 -0.54 11.64
C GLU A 824 14.68 -0.99 10.32
N ILE A 825 15.24 -2.00 9.64
CA ILE A 825 14.68 -2.55 8.40
C ILE A 825 13.26 -3.07 8.61
N SER A 826 12.98 -3.77 9.73
CA SER A 826 11.65 -4.33 10.00
C SER A 826 10.59 -3.30 10.38
N LEU A 827 10.98 -2.07 10.73
CA LEU A 827 10.06 -0.96 10.95
C LEU A 827 9.55 -0.33 9.64
N PHE A 828 10.14 -0.68 8.49
CA PHE A 828 9.74 -0.17 7.16
C PHE A 828 9.39 -1.30 6.17
N PRO A 829 8.40 -2.16 6.48
CA PRO A 829 8.01 -3.27 5.59
C PRO A 829 7.56 -2.77 4.20
N ALA A 830 6.96 -1.58 4.13
CA ALA A 830 6.60 -0.93 2.87
C ALA A 830 7.77 -0.82 1.88
N GLN A 831 8.99 -0.64 2.40
CA GLN A 831 10.21 -0.48 1.60
C GLN A 831 11.02 -1.76 1.49
N PHE A 832 10.99 -2.63 2.52
CA PHE A 832 11.91 -3.77 2.63
C PHE A 832 11.24 -5.14 2.75
N SER A 833 9.93 -5.27 2.51
CA SER A 833 9.24 -6.55 2.65
C SER A 833 9.88 -7.69 1.84
N THR A 834 10.33 -7.42 0.60
CA THR A 834 11.03 -8.42 -0.23
C THR A 834 12.39 -8.82 0.34
N LEU A 835 13.10 -7.88 0.99
CA LEU A 835 14.35 -8.18 1.69
C LEU A 835 14.11 -9.01 2.96
N LEU A 836 13.09 -8.66 3.74
CA LEU A 836 12.67 -9.41 4.92
C LEU A 836 12.24 -10.84 4.53
N LEU A 837 11.57 -10.98 3.39
CA LEU A 837 11.23 -12.26 2.80
C LEU A 837 12.46 -13.10 2.44
N ALA A 838 13.46 -12.46 1.84
CA ALA A 838 14.71 -13.12 1.49
C ALA A 838 15.43 -13.62 2.74
N TYR A 839 15.39 -12.84 3.83
CA TYR A 839 15.91 -13.26 5.12
C TYR A 839 15.18 -14.47 5.68
N ASP A 840 13.85 -14.50 5.59
CA ASP A 840 13.04 -15.64 6.05
C ASP A 840 13.29 -16.91 5.22
N LYS A 841 13.17 -16.83 3.89
CA LYS A 841 13.36 -17.95 2.95
C LYS A 841 14.71 -18.64 3.04
N THR A 842 15.73 -17.94 3.54
CA THR A 842 17.10 -18.46 3.64
C THR A 842 17.57 -18.65 5.08
N GLU A 843 16.67 -18.48 6.06
CA GLU A 843 16.97 -18.46 7.50
C GLU A 843 18.13 -17.50 7.85
N PHE A 844 18.24 -16.39 7.13
CA PHE A 844 19.39 -15.49 7.18
C PHE A 844 19.53 -14.79 8.53
N VAL A 845 18.42 -14.51 9.21
CA VAL A 845 18.44 -13.90 10.56
C VAL A 845 19.17 -14.82 11.55
N LYS A 846 18.92 -16.12 11.49
CA LYS A 846 19.61 -17.12 12.33
C LYS A 846 21.09 -17.18 12.00
N TYR A 847 21.45 -17.08 10.72
CA TYR A 847 22.84 -17.00 10.30
C TYR A 847 23.53 -15.73 10.85
N ILE A 848 22.97 -14.55 10.60
CA ILE A 848 23.62 -13.27 10.94
C ILE A 848 23.76 -13.04 12.45
N HIS A 849 22.83 -13.56 13.27
CA HIS A 849 22.93 -13.52 14.74
C HIS A 849 24.14 -14.28 15.28
N ASN A 850 24.64 -15.28 14.54
CA ASN A 850 25.81 -16.07 14.93
C ASN A 850 27.12 -15.49 14.38
N VAL A 851 27.08 -14.40 13.61
CA VAL A 851 28.27 -13.73 13.08
C VAL A 851 28.67 -12.60 14.04
N PRO A 852 29.77 -12.73 14.80
CA PRO A 852 30.23 -11.66 15.67
C PRO A 852 30.74 -10.49 14.83
N MET A 853 30.12 -9.32 15.01
CA MET A 853 30.46 -8.10 14.28
C MET A 853 30.61 -6.92 15.23
N ILE A 854 31.69 -6.16 15.06
CA ILE A 854 31.89 -4.85 15.71
C ILE A 854 31.84 -3.81 14.59
N GLY A 855 30.65 -3.25 14.38
CA GLY A 855 30.31 -2.40 13.26
C GLY A 855 29.90 -3.20 12.02
N SER A 856 29.08 -2.60 11.17
CA SER A 856 28.65 -3.19 9.91
C SER A 856 28.21 -2.12 8.91
N THR A 857 28.30 -2.45 7.62
CA THR A 857 27.66 -1.69 6.54
C THR A 857 26.72 -2.63 5.83
N VAL A 858 25.44 -2.28 5.77
CA VAL A 858 24.40 -3.09 5.13
C VAL A 858 23.87 -2.36 3.92
N PHE A 859 24.01 -2.97 2.74
CA PHE A 859 23.42 -2.50 1.49
C PHE A 859 22.02 -3.10 1.35
N ALA A 860 21.02 -2.52 2.01
CA ALA A 860 19.65 -3.05 2.11
C ALA A 860 18.81 -2.62 0.89
N PRO A 861 18.56 -3.48 -0.11
CA PRO A 861 17.84 -3.10 -1.32
C PRO A 861 16.34 -2.97 -1.04
N SER A 862 15.70 -1.96 -1.62
CA SER A 862 14.24 -1.76 -1.50
C SER A 862 13.45 -2.75 -2.35
N ASN A 863 12.14 -2.83 -2.13
CA ASN A 863 11.18 -3.56 -2.95
C ASN A 863 11.30 -3.20 -4.45
N GLU A 864 11.56 -1.92 -4.76
CA GLU A 864 11.82 -1.48 -6.13
C GLU A 864 13.12 -2.07 -6.69
N ALA A 865 14.20 -2.10 -5.91
CA ALA A 865 15.48 -2.68 -6.34
C ALA A 865 15.32 -4.18 -6.66
N TRP A 866 14.57 -4.94 -5.84
CA TRP A 866 14.22 -6.33 -6.12
C TRP A 866 13.38 -6.47 -7.39
N SER A 867 12.40 -5.59 -7.60
CA SER A 867 11.55 -5.63 -8.82
C SER A 867 12.36 -5.47 -10.11
N ARG A 868 13.47 -4.71 -10.06
CA ARG A 868 14.36 -4.46 -11.21
C ARG A 868 15.24 -5.66 -11.58
N LEU A 869 15.39 -6.69 -10.72
CA LEU A 869 16.03 -7.94 -11.13
C LEU A 869 15.26 -8.65 -12.23
N GLY A 870 13.96 -8.39 -12.34
CA GLY A 870 13.07 -9.10 -13.25
C GLY A 870 12.39 -10.28 -12.56
N PRO A 871 11.14 -10.57 -12.94
CA PRO A 871 10.32 -11.57 -12.27
C PRO A 871 10.85 -13.00 -12.44
N ARG A 872 11.58 -13.32 -13.52
CA ARG A 872 12.21 -14.64 -13.72
C ARG A 872 13.34 -14.91 -12.75
N ALA A 873 14.23 -13.93 -12.57
CA ALA A 873 15.33 -14.02 -11.61
C ALA A 873 14.78 -14.14 -10.17
N ASN A 874 13.78 -13.33 -9.82
CA ASN A 874 13.11 -13.44 -8.52
C ASN A 874 12.40 -14.79 -8.35
N ALA A 875 11.68 -15.29 -9.36
CA ALA A 875 11.04 -16.60 -9.31
C ALA A 875 12.07 -17.72 -9.04
N PHE A 876 13.21 -17.69 -9.73
CA PHE A 876 14.30 -18.62 -9.47
C PHE A 876 14.80 -18.51 -8.03
N LEU A 877 15.18 -17.31 -7.58
CA LEU A 877 15.78 -17.06 -6.25
C LEU A 877 14.88 -17.45 -5.08
N PHE A 878 13.59 -17.13 -5.14
CA PHE A 878 12.68 -17.29 -4.01
C PHE A 878 11.92 -18.63 -4.00
N ASN A 879 11.77 -19.28 -5.16
CA ASN A 879 10.86 -20.42 -5.32
C ASN A 879 11.53 -21.74 -5.73
N THR A 880 12.85 -21.81 -5.84
CA THR A 880 13.57 -23.07 -6.12
C THR A 880 14.60 -23.36 -5.03
N GLU A 881 14.80 -24.63 -4.67
CA GLU A 881 15.81 -25.00 -3.66
C GLU A 881 17.23 -24.59 -4.09
N THR A 882 17.55 -24.76 -5.38
CA THR A 882 18.79 -24.24 -5.95
C THR A 882 18.87 -22.73 -5.79
N GLY A 883 17.84 -21.98 -6.21
CA GLY A 883 17.83 -20.53 -6.16
C GLY A 883 17.92 -19.94 -4.75
N LYS A 884 17.38 -20.61 -3.72
CA LYS A 884 17.57 -20.21 -2.31
C LYS A 884 19.04 -20.17 -1.91
N LYS A 885 19.87 -21.08 -2.44
CA LYS A 885 21.32 -21.06 -2.21
C LYS A 885 21.98 -19.81 -2.83
N TYR A 886 21.55 -19.44 -4.04
CA TYR A 886 21.99 -18.21 -4.72
C TYR A 886 21.48 -16.94 -4.00
N LEU A 887 20.25 -16.98 -3.49
CA LEU A 887 19.67 -15.89 -2.71
C LEU A 887 20.48 -15.67 -1.43
N ARG A 888 20.86 -16.74 -0.72
CA ARG A 888 21.72 -16.65 0.47
C ARG A 888 23.09 -16.06 0.15
N ALA A 889 23.70 -16.44 -0.98
CA ALA A 889 24.96 -15.86 -1.46
C ALA A 889 24.82 -14.34 -1.74
N LEU A 890 23.73 -13.95 -2.40
CA LEU A 890 23.42 -12.55 -2.68
C LEU A 890 23.25 -11.72 -1.39
N LEU A 891 22.56 -12.26 -0.38
CA LEU A 891 22.39 -11.60 0.92
C LEU A 891 23.73 -11.44 1.67
N LYS A 892 24.61 -12.45 1.61
CA LYS A 892 25.98 -12.34 2.14
C LYS A 892 26.77 -11.22 1.45
N TYR A 893 26.59 -11.00 0.14
CA TYR A 893 27.28 -9.93 -0.60
C TYR A 893 26.83 -8.52 -0.18
N GLN A 894 25.63 -8.40 0.37
CA GLN A 894 25.06 -7.10 0.77
C GLN A 894 25.53 -6.64 2.16
N ILE A 895 26.28 -7.44 2.90
CA ILE A 895 26.72 -7.12 4.26
C ILE A 895 28.24 -7.11 4.34
N VAL A 896 28.77 -5.97 4.79
CA VAL A 896 30.19 -5.78 5.12
C VAL A 896 30.32 -5.87 6.64
N PRO A 897 30.92 -6.95 7.18
CA PRO A 897 31.14 -7.09 8.61
C PRO A 897 32.32 -6.21 9.06
N ASN A 898 32.29 -5.77 10.32
CA ASN A 898 33.41 -5.14 11.02
C ASN A 898 33.90 -3.78 10.46
N ILE A 899 33.19 -3.21 9.49
CA ILE A 899 33.46 -1.90 8.91
C ILE A 899 32.13 -1.15 8.80
N THR A 900 32.09 0.07 9.35
CA THR A 900 30.95 0.99 9.22
C THR A 900 31.36 2.14 8.31
N LEU A 901 30.88 2.14 7.07
CA LEU A 901 31.14 3.17 6.05
C LEU A 901 30.01 4.19 6.07
N TYR A 902 30.23 5.35 6.67
CA TYR A 902 29.41 6.53 6.43
C TYR A 902 29.88 7.23 5.16
N SER A 903 29.03 8.06 4.56
CA SER A 903 29.41 8.87 3.39
C SER A 903 30.58 9.82 3.65
N ASP A 904 30.83 10.19 4.90
CA ASP A 904 31.88 11.14 5.29
C ASP A 904 32.91 10.59 6.29
N GLU A 905 32.81 9.32 6.71
CA GLU A 905 33.74 8.70 7.66
C GLU A 905 33.72 7.16 7.59
N VAL A 906 34.82 6.50 7.95
CA VAL A 906 34.89 5.03 8.02
C VAL A 906 35.38 4.57 9.39
N TYR A 907 34.60 3.72 10.06
CA TYR A 907 35.01 3.03 11.28
C TYR A 907 35.44 1.60 10.97
N TYR A 908 36.63 1.22 11.44
CA TYR A 908 37.18 -0.12 11.37
C TYR A 908 37.21 -0.73 12.78
N SER A 909 36.90 -2.02 12.90
CA SER A 909 36.98 -2.74 14.18
C SER A 909 38.41 -2.94 14.69
N ASP A 910 39.39 -3.09 13.78
CA ASP A 910 40.82 -3.20 14.09
C ASP A 910 41.56 -1.93 13.63
N GLU A 911 42.16 -1.21 14.58
CA GLU A 911 42.92 0.02 14.29
C GLU A 911 44.15 -0.22 13.38
N LYS A 912 44.60 -1.48 13.21
CA LYS A 912 45.67 -1.84 12.27
C LYS A 912 45.20 -1.95 10.81
N GLN A 913 43.89 -2.07 10.56
CA GLN A 913 43.30 -2.19 9.22
C GLN A 913 43.11 -0.85 8.50
N THR A 914 43.78 0.24 8.94
CA THR A 914 43.79 1.50 8.19
C THR A 914 44.35 1.29 6.77
N LEU A 915 43.47 1.03 5.81
CA LEU A 915 43.76 1.21 4.40
C LEU A 915 44.33 2.62 4.23
N LYS A 916 45.43 2.75 3.49
CA LYS A 916 46.16 4.02 3.30
C LYS A 916 45.17 5.12 2.92
N LYS A 917 44.83 5.98 3.91
CA LYS A 917 44.05 7.20 3.74
C LYS A 917 44.74 8.10 2.71
N LYS A 918 44.38 7.96 1.43
CA LYS A 918 44.77 8.93 0.40
C LYS A 918 43.66 9.96 0.29
N GLY A 919 43.83 11.02 1.08
CA GLY A 919 43.08 12.28 0.98
C GLY A 919 41.70 12.27 1.65
N LEU A 920 41.63 12.72 2.91
CA LEU A 920 40.40 13.26 3.47
C LEU A 920 40.72 14.47 4.36
N GLY A 921 40.59 15.65 3.76
CA GLY A 921 39.97 16.81 4.41
C GLY A 921 38.56 16.94 3.83
N HIS A 922 37.60 17.47 4.60
CA HIS A 922 36.17 17.54 4.28
C HIS A 922 35.79 17.52 2.79
N GLY A 923 35.13 16.44 2.34
CA GLY A 923 34.44 16.35 1.04
C GLY A 923 35.32 16.06 -0.17
N GLY A 924 36.19 15.04 -0.10
CA GLY A 924 36.96 14.55 -1.26
C GLY A 924 36.42 13.21 -1.79
N ASP A 925 36.44 13.04 -3.10
CA ASP A 925 36.13 11.77 -3.76
C ASP A 925 37.10 10.67 -3.28
N PHE A 926 36.57 9.51 -2.86
CA PHE A 926 37.40 8.38 -2.47
C PHE A 926 36.81 7.05 -2.95
N HIS A 927 37.71 6.08 -3.14
CA HIS A 927 37.39 4.71 -3.48
C HIS A 927 37.86 3.79 -2.36
N ILE A 928 37.02 2.84 -1.95
CA ILE A 928 37.34 1.82 -0.95
C ILE A 928 36.81 0.45 -1.39
N GLU A 929 37.64 -0.57 -1.28
CA GLU A 929 37.21 -1.97 -1.46
C GLU A 929 36.81 -2.53 -0.09
N LEU A 930 35.56 -2.95 0.05
CA LEU A 930 35.02 -3.48 1.30
C LEU A 930 34.84 -5.01 1.24
N PRO A 931 35.37 -5.78 2.21
CA PRO A 931 35.12 -7.22 2.29
C PRO A 931 33.66 -7.49 2.71
N THR A 932 32.94 -8.33 1.96
CA THR A 932 31.57 -8.74 2.31
C THR A 932 31.55 -10.10 3.01
N LEU A 933 30.41 -10.50 3.57
CA LEU A 933 30.22 -11.86 4.11
C LEU A 933 30.29 -12.96 3.04
N LEU A 934 30.26 -12.61 1.74
CA LEU A 934 30.46 -13.55 0.64
C LEU A 934 31.95 -13.83 0.36
N GLU A 935 32.86 -13.23 1.13
CA GLU A 935 34.31 -13.25 0.86
C GLU A 935 34.69 -12.66 -0.52
N ARG A 936 33.78 -11.85 -1.08
CA ARG A 936 33.98 -11.08 -2.30
C ARG A 936 33.93 -9.60 -1.97
N GLY A 937 34.93 -8.84 -2.41
CA GLY A 937 34.94 -7.40 -2.23
C GLY A 937 33.81 -6.68 -3.01
N VAL A 938 33.34 -5.58 -2.44
CA VAL A 938 32.51 -4.59 -3.13
C VAL A 938 33.30 -3.30 -3.20
N GLY A 939 33.52 -2.81 -4.42
CA GLY A 939 34.16 -1.52 -4.65
C GLY A 939 33.16 -0.42 -4.38
N VAL A 940 33.53 0.56 -3.59
CA VAL A 940 32.67 1.68 -3.21
C VAL A 940 33.35 2.99 -3.56
N ASP A 941 32.74 3.71 -4.48
CA ASP A 941 33.12 5.07 -4.87
C ASP A 941 32.20 6.06 -4.17
N VAL A 942 32.78 6.99 -3.42
CA VAL A 942 32.06 8.08 -2.78
C VAL A 942 32.47 9.38 -3.45
N HIS A 943 31.53 10.03 -4.11
CA HIS A 943 31.74 11.31 -4.78
C HIS A 943 31.03 12.42 -4.00
N THR A 944 31.77 13.45 -3.60
CA THR A 944 31.21 14.57 -2.84
C THR A 944 31.31 15.88 -3.62
N PHE A 945 30.18 16.47 -4.00
CA PHE A 945 30.11 17.78 -4.63
C PHE A 945 29.23 18.75 -3.82
N LYS A 946 29.88 19.73 -3.17
CA LYS A 946 29.22 20.67 -2.24
C LYS A 946 28.46 19.93 -1.14
N SER A 947 27.12 20.02 -1.13
CA SER A 947 26.23 19.38 -0.15
C SER A 947 25.73 18.00 -0.59
N TRP A 948 26.19 17.52 -1.75
CA TRP A 948 25.70 16.30 -2.37
C TRP A 948 26.78 15.23 -2.30
N THR A 949 26.43 14.09 -1.72
CA THR A 949 27.26 12.89 -1.78
C THR A 949 26.53 11.81 -2.56
N THR A 950 27.23 11.22 -3.52
CA THR A 950 26.77 10.05 -4.27
C THR A 950 27.69 8.89 -3.94
N ILE A 951 27.10 7.76 -3.53
CA ILE A 951 27.83 6.52 -3.32
C ILE A 951 27.48 5.57 -4.47
N VAL A 952 28.50 4.99 -5.11
CA VAL A 952 28.36 4.06 -6.23
C VAL A 952 29.09 2.77 -5.89
N LEU A 953 28.38 1.64 -5.98
CA LEU A 953 28.95 0.31 -5.78
C LEU A 953 29.37 -0.28 -7.13
N ASN A 954 30.55 -0.89 -7.18
CA ASN A 954 31.13 -1.55 -8.36
C ASN A 954 31.08 -0.67 -9.64
N GLY A 955 31.12 0.66 -9.50
CA GLY A 955 31.08 1.63 -10.59
C GLY A 955 29.72 1.82 -11.30
N HIS A 956 28.65 1.12 -10.92
CA HIS A 956 27.34 1.20 -11.60
C HIS A 956 26.12 1.16 -10.66
N ASN A 957 26.23 0.57 -9.48
CA ASN A 957 25.12 0.42 -8.54
C ASN A 957 25.02 1.67 -7.65
N VAL A 958 24.17 2.64 -8.02
CA VAL A 958 24.02 3.90 -7.28
C VAL A 958 23.22 3.70 -5.99
N ILE A 959 23.71 4.23 -4.86
CA ILE A 959 22.95 4.34 -3.61
C ILE A 959 21.90 5.43 -3.75
N GLY A 960 20.63 5.05 -3.61
CA GLY A 960 19.48 5.95 -3.65
C GLY A 960 19.27 6.69 -2.33
N PHE A 961 19.61 6.06 -1.21
CA PHE A 961 19.50 6.65 0.11
C PHE A 961 20.68 6.19 0.99
N ASN A 962 21.40 7.13 1.59
CA ASN A 962 22.61 6.87 2.37
C ASN A 962 22.48 7.27 3.84
N ASP A 963 23.33 6.63 4.65
CA ASP A 963 23.57 6.95 6.06
C ASP A 963 22.37 6.78 6.98
N ALA A 964 21.53 5.75 6.80
CA ALA A 964 20.61 5.35 7.86
C ALA A 964 21.43 4.77 9.02
N VAL A 965 21.48 5.49 10.14
CA VAL A 965 22.38 5.20 11.26
C VAL A 965 21.76 4.15 12.18
N GLY A 966 22.44 3.03 12.36
CA GLY A 966 22.01 1.94 13.23
C GLY A 966 22.89 1.81 14.49
N LYS A 967 22.40 1.12 15.51
CA LYS A 967 23.16 0.83 16.74
C LYS A 967 24.45 0.07 16.46
N ASN A 968 24.40 -0.88 15.52
CA ASN A 968 25.50 -1.77 15.19
C ASN A 968 26.11 -1.50 13.79
N GLY A 969 25.86 -0.34 13.20
CA GLY A 969 26.42 0.01 11.89
C GLY A 969 25.64 1.08 11.13
N VAL A 970 25.61 0.96 9.81
CA VAL A 970 24.92 1.89 8.90
C VAL A 970 24.26 1.15 7.74
N ILE A 971 23.12 1.66 7.29
CA ILE A 971 22.35 1.17 6.15
C ILE A 971 22.50 2.15 4.98
N HIS A 972 22.79 1.60 3.80
CA HIS A 972 22.68 2.28 2.51
C HIS A 972 21.69 1.52 1.64
N VAL A 973 20.77 2.23 0.98
CA VAL A 973 19.73 1.64 0.13
C VAL A 973 20.16 1.78 -1.34
N PRO A 974 20.60 0.70 -2.00
CA PRO A 974 20.95 0.73 -3.41
C PRO A 974 19.70 0.78 -4.30
N LYS A 975 19.80 1.43 -5.48
CA LYS A 975 18.70 1.52 -6.46
C LYS A 975 18.44 0.21 -7.22
N THR A 976 19.42 -0.67 -7.23
CA THR A 976 19.39 -2.00 -7.86
C THR A 976 20.07 -2.97 -6.91
N ILE A 977 19.82 -4.26 -7.08
CA ILE A 977 20.41 -5.28 -6.23
C ILE A 977 21.93 -5.30 -6.46
N PRO A 978 22.77 -5.17 -5.42
CA PRO A 978 24.21 -5.34 -5.55
C PRO A 978 24.51 -6.80 -5.91
N ILE A 979 25.10 -7.03 -7.07
CA ILE A 979 25.54 -8.35 -7.55
C ILE A 979 27.06 -8.29 -7.80
N PRO A 980 27.83 -9.35 -7.46
CA PRO A 980 29.24 -9.40 -7.80
C PRO A 980 29.49 -9.22 -9.32
N PRO A 981 30.52 -8.47 -9.73
CA PRO A 981 30.86 -8.31 -11.15
C PRO A 981 31.42 -9.61 -11.75
N HIS A 982 31.30 -9.78 -13.09
CA HIS A 982 31.86 -10.93 -13.81
C HIS A 982 33.36 -11.11 -13.56
N ARG A 983 33.82 -12.37 -13.52
CA ARG A 983 35.25 -12.69 -13.40
C ARG A 983 36.04 -12.47 -14.70
N ARG A 984 35.39 -12.40 -15.88
CA ARG A 984 36.07 -12.48 -17.20
C ARG A 984 35.95 -11.26 -18.13
N GLY A 985 35.39 -10.13 -17.68
CA GLY A 985 35.26 -8.94 -18.52
C GLY A 985 34.32 -9.12 -19.73
N GLU A 986 33.39 -10.08 -19.64
CA GLU A 986 32.36 -10.32 -20.64
C GLU A 986 31.22 -9.30 -20.52
N HIS A 987 30.59 -8.97 -21.65
CA HIS A 987 29.49 -8.01 -21.74
C HIS A 987 28.16 -8.65 -21.28
N PRO A 988 27.28 -7.88 -20.61
CA PRO A 988 26.04 -8.40 -20.04
C PRO A 988 25.09 -8.94 -21.11
N SER A 989 24.38 -10.03 -20.80
CA SER A 989 23.32 -10.58 -21.62
C SER A 989 21.98 -10.00 -21.15
N GLU A 990 21.74 -8.73 -21.48
CA GLU A 990 20.47 -8.09 -21.11
C GLU A 990 19.33 -8.62 -22.00
N VAL A 991 18.27 -9.12 -21.37
CA VAL A 991 16.98 -9.30 -22.04
C VAL A 991 16.07 -8.19 -21.53
N ASP A 992 15.80 -7.19 -22.38
CA ASP A 992 14.92 -6.05 -22.06
C ASP A 992 15.30 -5.26 -20.78
N GLY A 993 16.57 -5.25 -20.37
CA GLY A 993 17.06 -4.52 -19.17
C GLY A 993 16.90 -5.28 -17.85
N GLU A 994 16.52 -6.55 -17.88
CA GLU A 994 16.48 -7.47 -16.72
C GLU A 994 17.66 -8.46 -16.77
N ILE A 995 18.08 -8.98 -15.61
CA ILE A 995 19.14 -10.01 -15.55
C ILE A 995 18.55 -11.39 -15.84
N SER A 996 19.20 -12.17 -16.71
CA SER A 996 18.81 -13.56 -16.97
C SER A 996 19.13 -14.46 -15.75
N VAL A 997 18.40 -15.58 -15.62
CA VAL A 997 18.68 -16.56 -14.55
C VAL A 997 20.06 -17.17 -14.75
N GLU A 998 20.48 -17.34 -16.00
CA GLU A 998 21.77 -17.86 -16.41
C GLU A 998 22.92 -16.93 -16.01
N GLU A 999 22.79 -15.62 -16.28
CA GLU A 999 23.77 -14.61 -15.89
C GLU A 999 23.88 -14.48 -14.37
N LEU A 1000 22.74 -14.52 -13.67
CA LEU A 1000 22.73 -14.50 -12.20
C LEU A 1000 23.47 -15.72 -11.62
N LYS A 1001 23.24 -16.90 -12.19
CA LYS A 1001 23.95 -18.12 -11.80
C LYS A 1001 25.45 -18.00 -12.07
N GLU A 1002 25.82 -17.58 -13.26
CA GLU A 1002 27.23 -17.43 -13.66
C GLU A 1002 28.03 -16.54 -12.68
N ARG A 1003 27.43 -15.43 -12.22
CA ARG A 1003 28.08 -14.49 -11.29
C ARG A 1003 28.23 -15.01 -9.86
N LEU A 1004 27.40 -15.97 -9.45
CA LEU A 1004 27.28 -16.41 -8.06
C LEU A 1004 27.65 -17.87 -7.82
N GLN A 1005 27.72 -18.71 -8.85
CA GLN A 1005 27.93 -20.16 -8.74
C GLN A 1005 29.16 -20.53 -7.91
N ASP A 1006 30.25 -19.77 -8.04
CA ASP A 1006 31.51 -20.01 -7.32
C ASP A 1006 31.42 -19.71 -5.81
N TYR A 1007 30.32 -19.14 -5.35
CA TYR A 1007 30.06 -18.77 -3.95
C TYR A 1007 28.86 -19.52 -3.35
N VAL A 1008 28.24 -20.40 -4.13
CA VAL A 1008 27.19 -21.30 -3.67
C VAL A 1008 27.88 -22.58 -3.22
N GLU A 1009 27.73 -22.92 -1.94
CA GLU A 1009 28.25 -24.18 -1.39
C GLU A 1009 27.61 -25.36 -2.16
N GLU A 1010 28.45 -26.12 -2.87
CA GLU A 1010 28.12 -27.47 -3.33
C GLU A 1010 28.18 -28.39 -2.12
N ASP A 1011 27.07 -28.64 -1.44
CA ASP A 1011 27.04 -29.76 -0.51
C ASP A 1011 26.93 -31.06 -1.31
N ASP A 1012 28.05 -31.80 -1.27
CA ASP A 1012 28.18 -33.23 -1.01
C ASP A 1012 26.96 -34.09 -1.35
N SER A 1013 27.14 -34.85 -2.43
CA SER A 1013 26.61 -36.20 -2.67
C SER A 1013 25.15 -36.48 -2.28
N GLU A 1014 24.41 -36.91 -3.31
CA GLU A 1014 23.57 -38.11 -3.23
C GLU A 1014 24.20 -39.23 -2.35
N SER A 1015 23.98 -39.20 -1.03
CA SER A 1015 24.07 -40.38 -0.16
C SER A 1015 23.49 -40.05 1.21
N ASP A 1016 22.63 -40.93 1.71
CA ASP A 1016 22.02 -40.94 3.05
C ASP A 1016 20.75 -40.10 3.26
N TRP A 1017 19.71 -40.43 2.50
CA TRP A 1017 18.39 -40.70 3.09
C TRP A 1017 17.86 -42.00 2.50
N GLN A 1018 18.27 -43.13 3.11
CA GLN A 1018 17.56 -44.39 2.99
C GLN A 1018 16.15 -44.26 3.59
N ASP A 1019 15.22 -44.98 2.97
CA ASP A 1019 13.86 -45.28 3.42
C ASP A 1019 13.69 -45.28 4.95
N GLY A 1020 12.65 -44.59 5.46
CA GLY A 1020 12.32 -44.64 6.88
C GLY A 1020 11.14 -43.77 7.31
N GLU A 1021 9.94 -44.20 6.93
CA GLU A 1021 8.65 -44.09 7.65
C GLU A 1021 8.30 -42.82 8.48
N LEU A 1022 7.21 -42.19 7.99
CA LEU A 1022 6.14 -41.41 8.65
C LEU A 1022 6.38 -39.94 9.00
#